data_AF-A0A940AYM3-F1
#
_entry.id   AF-A0A940AYM3-F1
#
_cell.length_a   1.000
_cell.length_b   1.000
_cell.length_c   1.000
_cell.angle_alpha   90.00
_cell.angle_beta   90.00
_cell.angle_gamma   90.00
#
_symmetry.space_group_name_H-M   'P 1'
#
loop_
_entity.id
_entity.type
_entity.pdbx_description
1 polymer ?
#
loop_
_entity_poly.entity_id
_entity_poly.type
_entity_poly.pdbx_seq_one_letter_code
_entity_poly.pdbx_strand_id
1 'polypeptide(L)'
;MIKSLIVALVATALIGVANAFTVDSDLPAGNVIVEKVDGDLVELKKDMRDTNDLWIYWAFRVKGAAGRTLRFKFLNGPSVGSRGAAVSTDGGRHWRWSDFETNDPRDSVLGNHASLYEFTWTFGADEGETWFCQTIPYTQGDWERFIASHEKDRGKAFETGVLCKSRKGRPVETGRFGRIDGKAKYRMLVTSRHHCAETTATFVLEGLLESVFGDDELGKWMRENIEIRAVPFADKDGVVDGDQGKNRRPHDHCRDYNDDKPSLYPEVAAIRAMMQDWAKKAGDPSIVMDIHCPWLRGSWLEKDNSNEYIYTVGIKQVEPAQRRFCESVERVQQSGLGFLASDYYAEGRGWNTGSNYKQGSTLTQWAIRTWPNAPLVIAFEIPFSNARRMTLTAPYFRKFGRDVALALRDFLEPASLTTHDYPIQNADFATSRATGGFWFDRLETNRVSTLATDWAKCAETPRIANLTNAAARALGTFGGIPFDDSDVYKVMEGTAYVLAQHPDEELARKLEWLIGEVAKAQEPDGYLYSARTLGYSLSVADKKSWSVAMMGPTRWSNLSNSHELYNQGHMIEAAVAWFETTGKTNFLDVARRSADLMCRTFGNEPTQIKSTAGHQEIELALAKLYRVTGEKKYLDLAKFFLDMRGRKDLRATWGASLQDHEPVVEQKTAIGHAVRAGYMYCGMADVAALAGDKSYQGAIDRIWEDVVGGQLYLTGGVGARHGFKHPKYGEMWEAFNGAYDLPNDSGEAYLETCAAIANMLWNDRMFRAKGDAKYVDVLERTLYNGFLSGISLSGDEFFYPNPLASKGGYKRSKWFGCSCCPVNDVRFIPQVPSMAYASKKGVVYWNLFVKGEGFVDPFHEVMTPPGGVELPPGLSLPKFVRLSQETGYPWNGTSTLVVMPITLTFRGEFALKVRIPGWARGRPVPSDLYVQTSPSSASDVSLSVNGERVDVKVGEDGYVTIDREWKTGDKVVLDLPMPVKRIRANEKVAADRGRLAVERGPIVYCAEGFDNGGKAYGASLPADATFEDTVISIGDKTFPALKASNGLKLIPYFLWGNREPGNELQTWFSLTVQ
;
A
#
# COMPACT_ATOMS: atom_id res chain seq x y z
N MET A 1 8.42 33.06 67.45
CA MET A 1 8.30 34.49 67.75
C MET A 1 8.77 35.30 66.55
N ILE A 2 8.11 36.43 66.28
CA ILE A 2 8.56 37.60 65.49
C ILE A 2 9.07 37.34 64.03
N LYS A 3 8.25 37.78 63.06
CA LYS A 3 8.65 38.11 61.68
C LYS A 3 9.19 39.55 61.64
N SER A 4 10.10 39.87 60.72
CA SER A 4 10.14 41.17 60.03
C SER A 4 11.06 41.20 58.79
N LEU A 5 10.69 42.07 57.84
CA LEU A 5 11.26 42.34 56.51
C LEU A 5 12.78 42.61 56.46
N ILE A 6 13.37 42.38 55.27
CA ILE A 6 13.97 43.45 54.43
C ILE A 6 13.83 43.07 52.94
N VAL A 7 13.62 44.07 52.08
CA VAL A 7 13.47 43.95 50.61
C VAL A 7 14.55 44.80 49.94
N ALA A 8 15.26 44.25 48.95
CA ALA A 8 15.88 44.99 47.84
C ALA A 8 16.20 44.00 46.68
N LEU A 9 15.57 44.05 45.50
CA LEU A 9 15.72 44.98 44.35
C LEU A 9 16.98 44.76 43.49
N VAL A 10 16.80 44.11 42.33
CA VAL A 10 17.60 44.38 41.11
C VAL A 10 16.67 44.39 39.89
N ALA A 11 16.45 45.61 39.37
CA ALA A 11 16.12 45.99 37.99
C ALA A 11 15.15 45.13 37.15
N THR A 12 13.87 45.52 37.16
CA THR A 12 13.07 45.60 35.93
C THR A 12 13.67 46.67 35.01
N ALA A 13 14.15 46.29 33.82
CA ALA A 13 14.51 47.22 32.76
C ALA A 13 13.33 47.40 31.79
N LEU A 14 12.50 48.40 32.03
CA LEU A 14 11.54 48.90 31.05
C LEU A 14 12.31 49.60 29.92
N ILE A 15 12.32 49.00 28.72
CA ILE A 15 12.66 49.70 27.47
C ILE A 15 11.36 49.86 26.69
N GLY A 16 10.95 51.11 26.47
CA GLY A 16 9.64 51.43 25.93
C GLY A 16 9.59 51.34 24.40
N VAL A 17 8.93 50.31 23.90
CA VAL A 17 7.75 50.45 23.04
C VAL A 17 6.70 49.49 23.59
N ALA A 18 5.43 49.90 23.66
CA ALA A 18 4.36 48.97 24.03
C ALA A 18 4.10 48.01 22.84
N ASN A 19 4.89 46.95 22.75
CA ASN A 19 4.69 45.91 21.75
C ASN A 19 3.31 45.28 21.97
N ALA A 20 2.51 45.18 20.90
CA ALA A 20 1.12 44.72 21.00
C ALA A 20 0.96 43.23 21.40
N PHE A 21 2.06 42.49 21.50
CA PHE A 21 2.12 41.09 21.90
C PHE A 21 3.14 40.86 23.01
N THR A 22 2.98 39.77 23.76
CA THR A 22 3.95 39.29 24.76
C THR A 22 4.56 37.97 24.33
N VAL A 23 5.82 37.74 24.70
CA VAL A 23 6.53 36.47 24.53
C VAL A 23 7.08 36.05 25.88
N ASP A 24 6.78 34.83 26.31
CA ASP A 24 7.20 34.33 27.62
C ASP A 24 7.38 32.81 27.65
N SER A 25 8.08 32.32 28.69
CA SER A 25 8.39 30.90 28.93
C SER A 25 7.70 30.35 30.18
N ASP A 26 6.67 31.02 30.72
CA ASP A 26 5.89 30.57 31.87
C ASP A 26 4.79 29.57 31.46
N LEU A 27 5.25 28.41 30.97
CA LEU A 27 4.45 27.24 30.60
C LEU A 27 5.21 25.95 30.97
N PRO A 28 4.55 24.78 31.02
CA PRO A 28 5.23 23.52 31.26
C PRO A 28 6.39 23.29 30.29
N ALA A 29 7.56 23.00 30.84
CA ALA A 29 8.82 22.85 30.11
C ALA A 29 9.30 24.09 29.31
N GLY A 30 8.80 25.30 29.61
CA GLY A 30 9.26 26.55 29.03
C GLY A 30 10.66 26.97 29.50
N ASN A 31 11.48 27.47 28.58
CA ASN A 31 12.91 27.71 28.86
C ASN A 31 13.63 28.73 27.94
N VAL A 32 12.92 29.57 27.16
CA VAL A 32 13.60 30.64 26.43
C VAL A 32 13.79 31.88 27.30
N ILE A 33 14.87 32.61 27.03
CA ILE A 33 15.13 33.97 27.50
C ILE A 33 14.86 34.91 26.31
N VAL A 34 13.98 35.89 26.51
CA VAL A 34 13.74 36.96 25.52
C VAL A 34 14.79 38.04 25.71
N GLU A 35 15.62 38.26 24.69
CA GLU A 35 16.72 39.22 24.74
C GLU A 35 16.31 40.58 24.18
N LYS A 36 15.56 40.57 23.07
CA LYS A 36 15.08 41.77 22.39
C LYS A 36 13.77 41.50 21.67
N VAL A 37 12.87 42.49 21.66
CA VAL A 37 11.73 42.54 20.73
C VAL A 37 11.80 43.87 19.99
N ASP A 38 11.86 43.82 18.67
CA ASP A 38 12.12 44.97 17.79
C ASP A 38 11.16 44.90 16.58
N GLY A 39 10.02 45.57 16.69
CA GLY A 39 8.95 45.51 15.68
C GLY A 39 8.31 44.13 15.60
N ASP A 40 8.60 43.40 14.52
CA ASP A 40 8.18 42.01 14.27
C ASP A 40 9.31 40.99 14.51
N LEU A 41 10.53 41.44 14.87
CA LEU A 41 11.66 40.57 15.20
C LEU A 41 11.71 40.30 16.72
N VAL A 42 11.80 39.02 17.09
CA VAL A 42 11.98 38.54 18.47
C VAL A 42 13.32 37.80 18.55
N GLU A 43 14.27 38.34 19.31
CA GLU A 43 15.56 37.69 19.56
C GLU A 43 15.52 36.92 20.89
N LEU A 44 15.87 35.64 20.82
CA LEU A 44 15.75 34.64 21.89
C LEU A 44 17.09 33.99 22.21
N LYS A 45 17.24 33.46 23.42
CA LYS A 45 18.25 32.45 23.76
C LYS A 45 17.58 31.24 24.42
N LYS A 46 18.13 30.05 24.18
CA LYS A 46 17.84 28.84 24.96
C LYS A 46 18.45 29.01 26.35
N ASP A 47 17.67 28.84 27.43
CA ASP A 47 18.22 28.81 28.79
C ASP A 47 18.99 27.50 28.99
N MET A 48 20.28 27.63 29.30
CA MET A 48 21.21 26.50 29.40
C MET A 48 21.36 25.95 30.82
N ARG A 49 20.94 26.72 31.84
CA ARG A 49 20.85 26.29 33.25
C ARG A 49 22.08 25.53 33.73
N ASP A 50 21.94 24.24 34.04
CA ASP A 50 22.98 23.36 34.57
C ASP A 50 23.64 22.45 33.51
N THR A 51 23.38 22.71 32.23
CA THR A 51 23.98 22.00 31.08
C THR A 51 25.22 22.72 30.58
N ASN A 52 26.20 21.96 30.07
CA ASN A 52 27.48 22.51 29.59
C ASN A 52 27.49 22.89 28.10
N ASP A 53 26.78 22.14 27.26
CA ASP A 53 26.80 22.31 25.80
C ASP A 53 25.40 22.67 25.29
N LEU A 54 25.34 23.45 24.20
CA LEU A 54 24.09 23.70 23.49
C LEU A 54 23.51 22.36 22.99
N TRP A 55 22.45 21.87 23.64
CA TRP A 55 21.66 20.77 23.09
C TRP A 55 20.46 21.33 22.30
N ILE A 56 19.33 20.62 22.26
CA ILE A 56 18.24 20.86 21.30
C ILE A 56 17.09 21.73 21.83
N TYR A 57 16.75 21.62 23.11
CA TYR A 57 15.38 21.82 23.59
C TYR A 57 15.04 23.29 23.81
N TRP A 58 13.86 23.70 23.34
CA TRP A 58 13.26 24.96 23.77
C TRP A 58 11.75 24.96 23.66
N ALA A 59 11.08 25.73 24.53
CA ALA A 59 9.64 26.01 24.46
C ALA A 59 9.32 27.42 24.98
N PHE A 60 8.35 28.08 24.33
CA PHE A 60 7.82 29.40 24.67
C PHE A 60 6.38 29.60 24.17
N ARG A 61 5.70 30.66 24.60
CA ARG A 61 4.41 31.10 24.06
C ARG A 61 4.42 32.56 23.66
N VAL A 62 3.49 32.91 22.77
CA VAL A 62 3.21 34.27 22.31
C VAL A 62 1.74 34.56 22.53
N LYS A 63 1.39 35.75 23.02
CA LYS A 63 0.00 36.20 23.21
C LYS A 63 -0.23 37.57 22.60
N GLY A 64 -1.41 37.81 22.02
CA GLY A 64 -1.78 39.11 21.44
C GLY A 64 -1.13 39.43 20.09
N ALA A 65 -0.60 38.43 19.39
CA ALA A 65 0.01 38.59 18.07
C ALA A 65 -0.96 38.35 16.88
N ALA A 66 -2.26 38.17 17.15
CA ALA A 66 -3.29 37.87 16.15
C ALA A 66 -3.21 38.78 14.91
N GLY A 67 -3.26 38.17 13.72
CA GLY A 67 -3.13 38.84 12.43
C GLY A 67 -1.74 39.41 12.08
N ARG A 68 -0.72 39.24 12.94
CA ARG A 68 0.67 39.67 12.65
C ARG A 68 1.50 38.53 12.07
N THR A 69 2.65 38.89 11.50
CA THR A 69 3.71 37.95 11.14
C THR A 69 4.95 38.29 11.96
N LEU A 70 5.46 37.36 12.76
CA LEU A 70 6.65 37.56 13.61
C LEU A 70 7.79 36.64 13.17
N ARG A 71 9.02 37.13 13.30
CA ARG A 71 10.27 36.38 13.05
C ARG A 71 10.98 36.15 14.38
N PHE A 72 11.26 34.89 14.70
CA PHE A 72 11.93 34.47 15.93
C PHE A 72 13.36 34.03 15.60
N LYS A 73 14.36 34.59 16.29
CA LYS A 73 15.79 34.37 16.01
C LYS A 73 16.55 34.01 17.27
N PHE A 74 17.23 32.86 17.26
CA PHE A 74 18.02 32.34 18.37
C PHE A 74 19.47 32.84 18.29
N LEU A 75 19.94 33.48 19.37
CA LEU A 75 21.27 34.09 19.46
C LEU A 75 22.36 33.12 19.94
N ASN A 76 22.01 32.02 20.60
CA ASN A 76 22.96 31.02 21.14
C ASN A 76 22.89 29.68 20.37
N GLY A 77 23.18 29.74 19.07
CA GLY A 77 23.40 28.55 18.24
C GLY A 77 22.16 28.03 17.50
N PRO A 78 22.35 27.02 16.63
CA PRO A 78 21.27 26.43 15.84
C PRO A 78 20.19 25.83 16.74
N SER A 79 18.93 26.13 16.41
CA SER A 79 17.76 25.92 17.26
C SER A 79 16.47 25.73 16.45
N VAL A 80 16.56 25.37 15.17
CA VAL A 80 15.40 25.11 14.32
C VAL A 80 15.60 23.79 13.60
N GLY A 81 14.58 22.93 13.62
CA GLY A 81 14.64 21.57 13.08
C GLY A 81 14.30 21.49 11.60
N SER A 82 14.38 20.29 11.03
CA SER A 82 14.07 19.99 9.61
C SER A 82 12.65 20.34 9.15
N ARG A 83 11.71 20.60 10.09
CA ARG A 83 10.32 21.00 9.84
C ARG A 83 9.94 22.31 10.54
N GLY A 84 10.92 23.13 10.90
CA GLY A 84 10.71 24.38 11.63
C GLY A 84 10.41 24.15 13.11
N ALA A 85 9.43 24.89 13.64
CA ALA A 85 8.93 24.80 15.01
C ALA A 85 7.73 23.84 15.10
N ALA A 86 7.58 23.16 16.23
CA ALA A 86 6.29 22.58 16.60
C ALA A 86 5.40 23.69 17.18
N VAL A 87 4.17 23.81 16.68
CA VAL A 87 3.23 24.89 16.96
C VAL A 87 1.91 24.33 17.50
N SER A 88 1.39 24.93 18.57
CA SER A 88 0.04 24.67 19.09
C SER A 88 -0.70 25.99 19.31
N THR A 89 -1.95 26.07 18.82
CA THR A 89 -2.84 27.22 18.96
C THR A 89 -3.97 26.99 19.97
N ASP A 90 -3.91 25.89 20.73
CA ASP A 90 -5.02 25.43 21.57
C ASP A 90 -4.62 25.07 23.01
N GLY A 91 -3.53 25.66 23.49
CA GLY A 91 -2.99 25.43 24.84
C GLY A 91 -2.18 24.14 24.97
N GLY A 92 -1.53 23.70 23.89
CA GLY A 92 -0.63 22.55 23.89
C GLY A 92 -1.31 21.19 23.76
N ARG A 93 -2.59 21.11 23.34
CA ARG A 93 -3.30 19.82 23.18
C ARG A 93 -3.08 19.21 21.80
N HIS A 94 -3.08 20.03 20.74
CA HIS A 94 -2.77 19.61 19.39
C HIS A 94 -1.54 20.37 18.86
N TRP A 95 -0.69 19.66 18.13
CA TRP A 95 0.59 20.16 17.62
C TRP A 95 0.73 19.87 16.13
N ARG A 96 1.20 20.86 15.38
CA ARG A 96 1.61 20.76 13.97
C ARG A 96 3.00 21.37 13.77
N TRP A 97 3.63 21.08 12.64
CA TRP A 97 4.89 21.74 12.27
C TRP A 97 4.63 23.07 11.57
N SER A 98 5.55 24.03 11.69
CA SER A 98 5.40 25.35 11.07
C SER A 98 5.62 25.33 9.55
N ASP A 99 6.32 24.33 9.02
CA ASP A 99 6.64 24.13 7.59
C ASP A 99 5.74 23.03 6.97
N PHE A 100 4.42 23.12 7.18
CA PHE A 100 3.48 22.05 6.81
C PHE A 100 2.94 22.14 5.37
N GLU A 101 3.00 23.30 4.73
CA GLU A 101 2.36 23.53 3.42
C GLU A 101 3.23 23.05 2.23
N THR A 102 4.53 22.80 2.43
CA THR A 102 5.43 22.29 1.39
C THR A 102 5.55 20.76 1.45
N ASN A 103 4.53 20.06 0.94
CA ASN A 103 4.57 18.60 0.79
C ASN A 103 5.59 18.11 -0.27
N ASP A 104 6.37 19.02 -0.88
CA ASP A 104 7.54 18.69 -1.68
C ASP A 104 8.84 18.73 -0.84
N PRO A 105 9.53 17.61 -0.62
CA PRO A 105 10.80 17.58 0.12
C PRO A 105 11.95 18.33 -0.58
N ARG A 106 11.77 18.84 -1.81
CA ARG A 106 12.70 19.77 -2.47
C ARG A 106 12.61 21.20 -1.92
N ASP A 107 11.46 21.60 -1.36
CA ASP A 107 11.20 22.95 -0.87
C ASP A 107 11.32 23.11 0.66
N SER A 108 11.47 22.01 1.41
CA SER A 108 11.90 22.09 2.82
C SER A 108 13.15 22.97 2.94
N VAL A 109 13.18 23.88 3.92
CA VAL A 109 13.99 25.13 3.95
C VAL A 109 15.53 24.95 4.04
N LEU A 110 16.12 24.19 3.12
CA LEU A 110 17.40 23.48 3.28
C LEU A 110 18.46 23.84 2.22
N GLY A 111 18.32 25.00 1.59
CA GLY A 111 19.39 25.66 0.82
C GLY A 111 20.12 26.79 1.58
N ASN A 112 19.65 27.21 2.76
CA ASN A 112 20.10 28.43 3.42
C ASN A 112 20.47 28.21 4.90
N HIS A 113 21.72 28.49 5.28
CA HIS A 113 22.19 28.38 6.68
C HIS A 113 21.43 29.26 7.68
N ALA A 114 20.75 30.33 7.22
CA ALA A 114 19.96 31.20 8.09
C ALA A 114 18.81 30.46 8.79
N SER A 115 18.14 29.52 8.12
CA SER A 115 16.95 28.81 8.65
C SER A 115 17.22 27.94 9.89
N LEU A 116 18.50 27.68 10.21
CA LEU A 116 18.89 26.95 11.43
C LEU A 116 18.79 27.80 12.70
N TYR A 117 18.77 29.13 12.56
CA TYR A 117 18.81 30.09 13.67
C TYR A 117 17.49 30.83 13.84
N GLU A 118 16.58 30.78 12.87
CA GLU A 118 15.35 31.56 12.90
C GLU A 118 14.21 30.92 12.12
N PHE A 119 12.98 31.24 12.54
CA PHE A 119 11.75 30.87 11.85
C PHE A 119 10.76 32.04 11.88
N THR A 120 9.78 32.01 10.97
CA THR A 120 8.72 33.01 10.86
C THR A 120 7.37 32.34 11.11
N TRP A 121 6.44 33.02 11.78
CA TRP A 121 5.06 32.57 11.95
C TRP A 121 4.07 33.69 11.67
N THR A 122 3.03 33.38 10.90
CA THR A 122 1.88 34.25 10.66
C THR A 122 0.72 33.79 11.53
N PHE A 123 0.29 34.64 12.45
CA PHE A 123 -0.79 34.37 13.38
C PHE A 123 -2.14 34.63 12.71
N GLY A 124 -3.09 33.72 12.88
CA GLY A 124 -4.47 33.89 12.43
C GLY A 124 -5.15 35.13 13.04
N ALA A 125 -6.20 35.62 12.38
CA ALA A 125 -6.92 36.83 12.80
C ALA A 125 -7.53 36.74 14.22
N ASP A 126 -7.87 35.52 14.66
CA ASP A 126 -8.43 35.21 15.98
C ASP A 126 -7.43 34.46 16.90
N GLU A 127 -6.14 34.39 16.51
CA GLU A 127 -5.12 33.59 17.20
C GLU A 127 -4.57 34.32 18.44
N GLY A 128 -5.29 34.18 19.56
CA GLY A 128 -4.99 34.90 20.80
C GLY A 128 -3.74 34.43 21.57
N GLU A 129 -3.44 33.12 21.55
CA GLU A 129 -2.29 32.51 22.23
C GLU A 129 -1.74 31.32 21.40
N THR A 130 -0.41 31.32 21.19
CA THR A 130 0.29 30.31 20.38
C THR A 130 1.54 29.83 21.11
N TRP A 131 1.73 28.52 21.18
CA TRP A 131 2.88 27.88 21.81
C TRP A 131 3.82 27.37 20.72
N PHE A 132 5.12 27.58 20.92
CA PHE A 132 6.19 27.15 20.03
C PHE A 132 7.18 26.28 20.81
N CYS A 133 7.58 25.16 20.23
CA CYS A 133 8.56 24.25 20.81
C CYS A 133 9.49 23.70 19.72
N GLN A 134 10.70 23.27 20.10
CA GLN A 134 11.61 22.59 19.19
C GLN A 134 11.02 21.31 18.58
N THR A 135 10.23 20.60 19.38
CA THR A 135 9.61 19.32 19.05
C THR A 135 8.28 19.23 19.78
N ILE A 136 7.39 18.31 19.38
CA ILE A 136 6.12 18.10 20.07
C ILE A 136 6.43 17.73 21.54
N PRO A 137 6.04 18.56 22.53
CA PRO A 137 6.36 18.30 23.91
C PRO A 137 5.53 17.13 24.46
N TYR A 138 6.12 16.41 25.40
CA TYR A 138 5.41 15.43 26.23
C TYR A 138 5.65 15.81 27.69
N THR A 139 4.58 16.19 28.37
CA THR A 139 4.58 16.76 29.72
C THR A 139 4.01 15.76 30.74
N GLN A 140 4.11 16.09 32.04
CA GLN A 140 3.41 15.32 33.08
C GLN A 140 1.89 15.24 32.82
N GLY A 141 1.28 16.32 32.32
CA GLY A 141 -0.16 16.35 32.02
C GLY A 141 -0.58 15.42 30.88
N ASP A 142 0.33 15.06 29.96
CA ASP A 142 0.09 14.06 28.92
C ASP A 142 0.03 12.66 29.52
N TRP A 143 0.99 12.33 30.39
CA TRP A 143 1.01 11.06 31.14
C TRP A 143 -0.24 10.91 32.02
N GLU A 144 -0.63 11.96 32.74
CA GLU A 144 -1.83 11.96 33.57
C GLU A 144 -3.11 11.71 32.75
N ARG A 145 -3.21 12.29 31.54
CA ARG A 145 -4.32 12.02 30.61
C ARG A 145 -4.33 10.57 30.12
N PHE A 146 -3.17 10.03 29.72
CA PHE A 146 -3.04 8.64 29.27
C PHE A 146 -3.42 7.63 30.37
N ILE A 147 -3.03 7.89 31.61
CA ILE A 147 -3.41 7.05 32.75
C ILE A 147 -4.91 7.18 33.04
N ALA A 148 -5.48 8.39 32.99
CA ALA A 148 -6.89 8.63 33.25
C ALA A 148 -7.82 7.99 32.19
N SER A 149 -7.42 7.92 30.91
CA SER A 149 -8.23 7.28 29.86
C SER A 149 -8.37 5.76 30.02
N HIS A 150 -7.48 5.12 30.79
CA HIS A 150 -7.45 3.68 31.01
C HIS A 150 -7.90 3.26 32.42
N GLU A 151 -8.39 4.19 33.26
CA GLU A 151 -8.70 3.95 34.69
C GLU A 151 -9.61 2.72 34.96
N LYS A 152 -10.49 2.36 34.01
CA LYS A 152 -11.35 1.16 34.03
C LYS A 152 -10.59 -0.18 34.18
N ASP A 153 -9.32 -0.20 33.79
CA ASP A 153 -8.44 -1.39 33.72
C ASP A 153 -7.46 -1.47 34.91
N ARG A 154 -7.50 -0.50 35.83
CA ARG A 154 -6.63 -0.44 37.01
C ARG A 154 -6.85 -1.66 37.91
N GLY A 155 -5.75 -2.23 38.40
CA GLY A 155 -5.74 -3.44 39.22
C GLY A 155 -6.03 -4.74 38.45
N LYS A 156 -6.31 -4.66 37.14
CA LYS A 156 -6.47 -5.83 36.24
C LYS A 156 -5.30 -5.93 35.26
N ALA A 157 -5.08 -4.86 34.49
CA ALA A 157 -4.05 -4.80 33.45
C ALA A 157 -2.93 -3.80 33.77
N PHE A 158 -3.13 -2.89 34.74
CA PHE A 158 -2.08 -1.97 35.17
C PHE A 158 -2.24 -1.43 36.60
N GLU A 159 -1.13 -0.95 37.16
CA GLU A 159 -1.03 -0.18 38.40
C GLU A 159 -0.06 0.99 38.19
N THR A 160 -0.26 2.12 38.88
CA THR A 160 0.70 3.25 38.89
C THR A 160 1.10 3.60 40.30
N GLY A 161 2.26 4.23 40.46
CA GLY A 161 2.79 4.66 41.75
C GLY A 161 3.89 5.70 41.64
N VAL A 162 4.50 5.99 42.79
CA VAL A 162 5.63 6.92 42.91
C VAL A 162 6.89 6.10 43.20
N LEU A 163 7.87 6.17 42.31
CA LEU A 163 9.13 5.44 42.40
C LEU A 163 10.02 6.01 43.53
N CYS A 164 10.18 7.33 43.54
CA CYS A 164 10.89 8.08 44.57
C CYS A 164 10.44 9.56 44.54
N LYS A 165 11.11 10.41 45.32
CA LYS A 165 11.07 11.86 45.14
C LYS A 165 12.32 12.33 44.42
N SER A 166 12.17 13.32 43.54
CA SER A 166 13.28 13.99 42.86
C SER A 166 14.10 14.85 43.83
N ARG A 167 15.20 15.43 43.34
CA ARG A 167 16.04 16.36 44.14
C ARG A 167 15.28 17.64 44.53
N LYS A 168 14.32 18.10 43.73
CA LYS A 168 13.36 19.17 44.08
C LYS A 168 12.11 18.65 44.81
N GLY A 169 12.09 17.38 45.22
CA GLY A 169 11.03 16.78 46.04
C GLY A 169 9.76 16.37 45.29
N ARG A 170 9.77 16.41 43.94
CA ARG A 170 8.62 16.05 43.10
C ARG A 170 8.43 14.53 43.07
N PRO A 171 7.20 14.00 43.00
CA PRO A 171 6.98 12.58 42.80
C PRO A 171 7.48 12.16 41.42
N VAL A 172 8.14 11.00 41.36
CA VAL A 172 8.69 10.42 40.11
C VAL A 172 7.80 9.24 39.73
N GLU A 173 7.17 9.31 38.57
CA GLU A 173 6.15 8.36 38.15
C GLU A 173 6.73 6.98 37.80
N THR A 174 5.98 5.93 38.14
CA THR A 174 6.21 4.57 37.62
C THR A 174 4.88 3.81 37.48
N GLY A 175 4.88 2.76 36.67
CA GLY A 175 3.75 1.85 36.58
C GLY A 175 4.14 0.41 36.23
N ARG A 176 3.18 -0.49 36.48
CA ARG A 176 3.20 -1.90 36.11
C ARG A 176 2.11 -2.10 35.08
N PHE A 177 2.39 -2.75 33.96
CA PHE A 177 1.42 -2.98 32.89
C PHE A 177 1.50 -4.44 32.39
N GLY A 178 0.39 -4.96 31.87
CA GLY A 178 0.26 -6.34 31.40
C GLY A 178 -0.13 -7.28 32.52
N ARG A 179 0.58 -8.41 32.64
CA ARG A 179 0.33 -9.44 33.63
C ARG A 179 0.88 -9.07 35.02
N ILE A 180 0.11 -8.30 35.78
CA ILE A 180 0.52 -7.78 37.10
C ILE A 180 0.25 -8.72 38.29
N ASP A 181 -0.22 -9.96 38.05
CA ASP A 181 -0.52 -10.98 39.08
C ASP A 181 0.71 -11.66 39.70
N GLY A 182 1.92 -11.26 39.28
CA GLY A 182 3.19 -11.86 39.70
C GLY A 182 3.54 -13.18 38.99
N LYS A 183 2.70 -13.66 38.07
CA LYS A 183 2.90 -14.91 37.30
C LYS A 183 3.27 -14.65 35.84
N ALA A 184 3.74 -13.44 35.51
CA ALA A 184 4.23 -13.11 34.19
C ALA A 184 5.39 -14.04 33.77
N LYS A 185 5.31 -14.55 32.54
CA LYS A 185 6.32 -15.38 31.89
C LYS A 185 7.54 -14.54 31.50
N TYR A 186 7.30 -13.32 31.04
CA TYR A 186 8.32 -12.34 30.65
C TYR A 186 8.26 -11.09 31.52
N ARG A 187 9.41 -10.44 31.68
CA ARG A 187 9.55 -9.21 32.48
C ARG A 187 10.33 -8.17 31.72
N MET A 188 9.81 -6.95 31.66
CA MET A 188 10.41 -5.85 30.92
C MET A 188 10.59 -4.63 31.82
N LEU A 189 11.78 -4.02 31.79
CA LEU A 189 11.93 -2.61 32.14
C LEU A 189 11.88 -1.78 30.86
N VAL A 190 11.13 -0.69 30.90
CA VAL A 190 11.19 0.36 29.89
C VAL A 190 11.29 1.74 30.53
N THR A 191 12.22 2.54 30.04
CA THR A 191 12.48 3.90 30.52
C THR A 191 12.47 4.90 29.37
N SER A 192 12.14 6.15 29.69
CA SER A 192 12.39 7.28 28.80
C SER A 192 12.83 8.52 29.58
N ARG A 193 13.37 9.52 28.86
CA ARG A 193 13.66 10.86 29.36
C ARG A 193 14.73 10.92 30.47
N HIS A 194 15.81 10.14 30.38
CA HIS A 194 17.03 10.46 31.14
C HIS A 194 17.62 11.80 30.71
N HIS A 195 17.50 12.12 29.42
CA HIS A 195 17.65 13.49 28.95
C HIS A 195 16.24 14.06 28.80
N CYS A 196 15.87 15.02 29.66
CA CYS A 196 14.51 15.55 29.71
C CYS A 196 14.03 16.21 28.39
N ALA A 197 14.93 16.57 27.48
CA ALA A 197 14.64 17.05 26.13
C ALA A 197 14.01 16.01 25.16
N GLU A 198 14.13 14.71 25.44
CA GLU A 198 13.85 13.62 24.49
C GLU A 198 12.36 13.27 24.39
N THR A 199 11.51 14.24 24.05
CA THR A 199 10.04 14.15 24.23
C THR A 199 9.37 13.02 23.44
N THR A 200 9.86 12.70 22.24
CA THR A 200 9.23 11.70 21.35
C THR A 200 9.38 10.28 21.88
N ALA A 201 10.41 10.01 22.68
CA ALA A 201 10.59 8.75 23.39
C ALA A 201 9.39 8.40 24.30
N THR A 202 8.77 9.40 24.95
CA THR A 202 7.64 9.16 25.85
C THR A 202 6.33 8.88 25.08
N PHE A 203 6.16 9.40 23.85
CA PHE A 203 5.04 8.99 22.99
C PHE A 203 5.20 7.54 22.48
N VAL A 204 6.43 7.09 22.20
CA VAL A 204 6.71 5.68 21.85
C VAL A 204 6.45 4.76 23.05
N LEU A 205 6.88 5.17 24.25
CA LEU A 205 6.52 4.48 25.49
C LEU A 205 4.99 4.42 25.69
N GLU A 206 4.27 5.51 25.46
CA GLU A 206 2.81 5.54 25.59
C GLU A 206 2.14 4.50 24.67
N GLY A 207 2.50 4.45 23.39
CA GLY A 207 1.93 3.47 22.45
C GLY A 207 2.30 2.01 22.73
N LEU A 208 3.49 1.77 23.28
CA LEU A 208 3.90 0.45 23.78
C LEU A 208 2.99 0.00 24.94
N LEU A 209 2.70 0.91 25.87
CA LEU A 209 1.82 0.62 27.01
C LEU A 209 0.35 0.57 26.62
N GLU A 210 -0.10 1.41 25.68
CA GLU A 210 -1.47 1.43 25.14
C GLU A 210 -1.84 0.07 24.53
N SER A 211 -0.87 -0.62 23.92
CA SER A 211 -1.04 -1.96 23.34
C SER A 211 -1.49 -3.01 24.37
N VAL A 212 -1.20 -2.82 25.67
CA VAL A 212 -1.69 -3.68 26.77
C VAL A 212 -3.21 -3.64 26.91
N PHE A 213 -3.87 -2.57 26.48
CA PHE A 213 -5.32 -2.36 26.64
C PHE A 213 -6.14 -2.80 25.41
N GLY A 214 -5.49 -3.25 24.34
CA GLY A 214 -6.17 -3.70 23.12
C GLY A 214 -7.04 -4.95 23.33
N ASP A 215 -8.19 -5.00 22.65
CA ASP A 215 -9.08 -6.17 22.61
C ASP A 215 -8.62 -7.25 21.60
N ASP A 216 -7.48 -7.01 20.93
CA ASP A 216 -6.86 -7.92 19.97
C ASP A 216 -5.98 -8.99 20.64
N GLU A 217 -5.46 -9.91 19.80
CA GLU A 217 -4.57 -10.98 20.22
C GLU A 217 -3.23 -10.47 20.81
N LEU A 218 -2.79 -9.26 20.50
CA LEU A 218 -1.58 -8.67 21.10
C LEU A 218 -1.88 -8.22 22.54
N GLY A 219 -2.90 -7.39 22.73
CA GLY A 219 -3.27 -6.89 24.05
C GLY A 219 -3.66 -8.01 25.01
N LYS A 220 -4.37 -9.03 24.51
CA LYS A 220 -4.63 -10.26 25.27
C LYS A 220 -3.33 -10.99 25.63
N TRP A 221 -2.44 -11.24 24.67
CA TRP A 221 -1.15 -11.89 24.92
C TRP A 221 -0.31 -11.10 25.95
N MET A 222 -0.29 -9.77 25.87
CA MET A 222 0.45 -8.92 26.81
C MET A 222 -0.09 -9.05 28.24
N ARG A 223 -1.43 -8.99 28.42
CA ARG A 223 -2.10 -9.20 29.72
C ARG A 223 -1.92 -10.61 30.29
N GLU A 224 -1.63 -11.61 29.44
CA GLU A 224 -1.45 -13.01 29.84
C GLU A 224 0.02 -13.43 30.04
N ASN A 225 1.01 -12.70 29.48
CA ASN A 225 2.40 -13.19 29.41
C ASN A 225 3.48 -12.25 29.94
N ILE A 226 3.34 -10.91 29.87
CA ILE A 226 4.43 -9.97 30.19
C ILE A 226 4.06 -8.99 31.31
N GLU A 227 4.94 -8.78 32.29
CA GLU A 227 4.88 -7.64 33.20
C GLU A 227 5.88 -6.58 32.76
N ILE A 228 5.39 -5.38 32.44
CA ILE A 228 6.18 -4.22 32.04
C ILE A 228 6.26 -3.24 33.21
N ARG A 229 7.49 -2.93 33.66
CA ARG A 229 7.80 -1.81 34.55
C ARG A 229 8.17 -0.60 33.71
N ALA A 230 7.38 0.45 33.81
CA ALA A 230 7.60 1.71 33.08
C ALA A 230 8.07 2.82 34.03
N VAL A 231 9.02 3.63 33.57
CA VAL A 231 9.40 4.92 34.19
C VAL A 231 9.45 5.98 33.08
N PRO A 232 8.40 6.81 32.91
CA PRO A 232 8.29 7.74 31.78
C PRO A 232 9.23 8.95 31.89
N PHE A 233 9.61 9.34 33.12
CA PHE A 233 10.38 10.56 33.41
C PHE A 233 11.58 10.26 34.31
N ALA A 234 12.67 9.73 33.74
CA ALA A 234 13.89 9.45 34.50
C ALA A 234 14.61 10.74 35.00
N ASP A 235 14.53 11.86 34.26
CA ASP A 235 14.89 13.21 34.71
C ASP A 235 13.62 14.02 35.02
N LYS A 236 12.97 13.69 36.14
CA LYS A 236 11.68 14.30 36.52
C LYS A 236 11.75 15.82 36.66
N ASP A 237 12.84 16.31 37.26
CA ASP A 237 12.99 17.74 37.50
C ASP A 237 13.20 18.50 36.18
N GLY A 238 14.08 18.00 35.31
CA GLY A 238 14.30 18.60 34.00
C GLY A 238 13.07 18.59 33.09
N VAL A 239 12.23 17.54 33.16
CA VAL A 239 10.98 17.48 32.38
C VAL A 239 9.99 18.57 32.81
N VAL A 240 9.87 18.83 34.11
CA VAL A 240 8.95 19.86 34.62
C VAL A 240 9.49 21.26 34.36
N ASP A 241 10.78 21.46 34.59
CA ASP A 241 11.41 22.78 34.47
C ASP A 241 11.72 23.17 33.01
N GLY A 242 11.87 22.21 32.09
CA GLY A 242 12.21 22.46 30.68
C GLY A 242 13.71 22.46 30.39
N ASP A 243 14.49 21.68 31.13
CA ASP A 243 15.95 21.63 30.97
C ASP A 243 16.35 20.88 29.66
N GLN A 244 17.62 20.96 29.29
CA GLN A 244 18.20 20.16 28.20
C GLN A 244 18.43 18.69 28.61
N GLY A 245 18.88 18.46 29.85
CA GLY A 245 19.16 17.13 30.42
C GLY A 245 20.46 16.48 29.92
N LYS A 246 20.79 16.60 28.63
CA LYS A 246 22.04 16.09 28.04
C LYS A 246 23.26 16.82 28.59
N ASN A 247 24.35 16.13 28.91
CA ASN A 247 25.60 16.75 29.42
C ASN A 247 25.39 17.69 30.63
N ARG A 248 24.42 17.35 31.50
CA ARG A 248 24.13 18.05 32.76
C ARG A 248 25.33 17.99 33.71
N ARG A 249 25.53 19.02 34.54
CA ARG A 249 26.54 19.03 35.62
C ARG A 249 26.05 18.24 36.85
N PRO A 250 26.93 17.47 37.53
CA PRO A 250 28.34 17.20 37.20
C PRO A 250 28.52 16.14 36.10
N HIS A 251 27.54 15.25 35.90
CA HIS A 251 27.45 14.31 34.77
C HIS A 251 25.98 14.00 34.48
N ASP A 252 25.71 13.44 33.31
CA ASP A 252 24.36 13.14 32.80
C ASP A 252 23.57 12.09 33.63
N HIS A 253 22.24 12.20 33.74
CA HIS A 253 21.37 11.15 34.33
C HIS A 253 21.55 9.80 33.61
N CYS A 254 21.75 9.80 32.29
CA CYS A 254 22.05 8.61 31.49
C CYS A 254 23.50 8.10 31.68
N ARG A 255 24.28 8.64 32.62
CA ARG A 255 25.65 8.21 32.95
C ARG A 255 25.81 7.83 34.43
N ASP A 256 24.70 7.75 35.18
CA ASP A 256 24.70 7.60 36.64
C ASP A 256 24.49 6.14 37.14
N TYR A 257 24.54 5.15 36.25
CA TYR A 257 24.33 3.71 36.55
C TYR A 257 25.64 2.99 36.92
N ASN A 258 26.41 3.58 37.83
CA ASN A 258 27.77 3.13 38.15
C ASN A 258 27.79 2.13 39.33
N ASP A 259 28.59 1.06 39.23
CA ASP A 259 28.62 -0.01 40.24
C ASP A 259 29.59 0.28 41.40
N ASP A 260 30.59 1.13 41.16
CA ASP A 260 31.65 1.53 42.08
C ASP A 260 31.29 2.74 42.97
N LYS A 261 30.21 3.47 42.66
CA LYS A 261 29.76 4.66 43.38
C LYS A 261 28.23 4.76 43.46
N PRO A 262 27.67 5.34 44.54
CA PRO A 262 26.23 5.65 44.61
C PRO A 262 25.81 6.57 43.46
N SER A 263 24.60 6.34 42.94
CA SER A 263 23.96 7.22 41.96
C SER A 263 23.66 8.59 42.59
N LEU A 264 24.03 9.66 41.90
CA LEU A 264 23.77 11.05 42.28
C LEU A 264 22.28 11.40 42.22
N TYR A 265 21.54 10.78 41.30
CA TYR A 265 20.14 11.06 41.05
C TYR A 265 19.24 10.05 41.79
N PRO A 266 18.35 10.50 42.71
CA PRO A 266 17.42 9.63 43.42
C PRO A 266 16.61 8.71 42.50
N GLU A 267 16.25 9.22 41.32
CA GLU A 267 15.54 8.52 40.25
C GLU A 267 16.32 7.30 39.75
N VAL A 268 17.59 7.50 39.41
CA VAL A 268 18.49 6.44 38.94
C VAL A 268 18.77 5.43 40.06
N ALA A 269 18.98 5.90 41.29
CA ALA A 269 19.14 5.04 42.46
C ALA A 269 17.89 4.15 42.68
N ALA A 270 16.69 4.72 42.52
CA ALA A 270 15.42 4.04 42.70
C ALA A 270 15.10 3.06 41.56
N ILE A 271 15.42 3.39 40.29
CA ILE A 271 15.34 2.44 39.17
C ILE A 271 16.21 1.21 39.46
N ARG A 272 17.46 1.42 39.89
CA ARG A 272 18.39 0.33 40.22
C ARG A 272 17.88 -0.53 41.36
N ALA A 273 17.43 0.09 42.45
CA ALA A 273 16.89 -0.61 43.63
C ALA A 273 15.61 -1.39 43.30
N MET A 274 14.66 -0.79 42.57
CA MET A 274 13.41 -1.42 42.12
C MET A 274 13.72 -2.68 41.31
N MET A 275 14.63 -2.60 40.34
CA MET A 275 14.95 -3.73 39.48
C MET A 275 15.68 -4.84 40.21
N GLN A 276 16.62 -4.52 41.11
CA GLN A 276 17.31 -5.51 41.93
C GLN A 276 16.37 -6.21 42.91
N ASP A 277 15.40 -5.50 43.48
CA ASP A 277 14.35 -6.09 44.33
C ASP A 277 13.37 -6.95 43.52
N TRP A 278 12.94 -6.47 42.34
CA TRP A 278 12.05 -7.21 41.45
C TRP A 278 12.69 -8.51 40.94
N ALA A 279 13.96 -8.46 40.51
CA ALA A 279 14.72 -9.64 40.10
C ALA A 279 14.85 -10.67 41.24
N LYS A 280 15.12 -10.22 42.48
CA LYS A 280 15.17 -11.11 43.66
C LYS A 280 13.84 -11.77 43.99
N LYS A 281 12.70 -11.10 43.73
CA LYS A 281 11.35 -11.58 44.10
C LYS A 281 10.67 -12.39 43.02
N ALA A 282 10.87 -12.04 41.75
CA ALA A 282 10.17 -12.62 40.61
C ALA A 282 11.10 -13.38 39.65
N GLY A 283 12.41 -13.15 39.70
CA GLY A 283 13.40 -13.60 38.72
C GLY A 283 13.76 -12.50 37.72
N ASP A 284 14.92 -12.68 37.07
CA ASP A 284 15.57 -11.69 36.21
C ASP A 284 14.66 -11.12 35.08
N PRO A 285 14.93 -9.88 34.62
CA PRO A 285 14.23 -9.30 33.49
C PRO A 285 14.53 -10.04 32.18
N SER A 286 13.49 -10.22 31.37
CA SER A 286 13.61 -10.71 30.00
C SER A 286 14.11 -9.62 29.04
N ILE A 287 13.67 -8.38 29.27
CA ILE A 287 13.98 -7.20 28.45
C ILE A 287 14.38 -6.03 29.34
N VAL A 288 15.40 -5.28 28.94
CA VAL A 288 15.66 -3.91 29.41
C VAL A 288 15.77 -2.97 28.22
N MET A 289 14.88 -1.98 28.15
CA MET A 289 14.77 -1.04 27.05
C MET A 289 14.88 0.40 27.54
N ASP A 290 15.74 1.19 26.89
CA ASP A 290 15.79 2.65 27.05
C ASP A 290 15.35 3.34 25.76
N ILE A 291 14.65 4.47 25.86
CA ILE A 291 14.18 5.21 24.68
C ILE A 291 14.66 6.66 24.76
N HIS A 292 15.44 7.06 23.77
CA HIS A 292 16.11 8.34 23.61
C HIS A 292 15.69 9.04 22.31
N CYS A 293 16.24 10.23 22.08
CA CYS A 293 16.11 10.95 20.82
C CYS A 293 17.48 11.55 20.41
N PRO A 294 17.83 11.50 19.12
CA PRO A 294 19.18 11.81 18.66
C PRO A 294 19.42 13.33 18.56
N TRP A 295 20.51 13.76 17.90
CA TRP A 295 20.79 15.18 17.69
C TRP A 295 19.85 15.83 16.65
N LEU A 296 19.61 17.13 16.79
CA LEU A 296 18.71 17.98 15.97
C LEU A 296 18.68 17.68 14.47
N ARG A 297 19.84 17.42 13.85
CA ARG A 297 19.99 17.08 12.44
C ARG A 297 21.36 16.45 12.19
N GLY A 298 21.48 15.69 11.11
CA GLY A 298 22.77 15.35 10.51
C GLY A 298 23.12 16.20 9.29
N SER A 299 24.41 16.22 8.96
CA SER A 299 24.91 16.75 7.70
C SER A 299 24.40 15.90 6.53
N TRP A 300 23.85 16.54 5.50
CA TRP A 300 23.50 15.86 4.24
C TRP A 300 24.71 15.48 3.38
N LEU A 301 25.92 15.87 3.80
CA LEU A 301 27.19 15.57 3.14
C LEU A 301 27.92 14.37 3.76
N GLU A 302 27.48 13.85 4.91
CA GLU A 302 28.17 12.78 5.64
C GLU A 302 27.22 11.64 6.07
N LYS A 303 27.50 10.45 5.54
CA LYS A 303 26.69 9.22 5.61
C LYS A 303 26.43 8.65 7.02
N ASP A 304 27.13 9.17 8.04
CA ASP A 304 27.22 8.58 9.38
C ASP A 304 26.54 9.38 10.50
N ASN A 305 25.91 10.52 10.17
CA ASN A 305 25.30 11.44 11.15
C ASN A 305 23.84 11.85 10.87
N SER A 306 23.20 11.37 9.79
CA SER A 306 21.82 11.74 9.44
C SER A 306 20.77 11.14 10.38
N ASN A 307 20.51 11.81 11.51
CA ASN A 307 19.52 11.44 12.52
C ASN A 307 18.04 11.62 12.08
N GLU A 308 17.74 11.29 10.82
CA GLU A 308 16.43 11.45 10.16
C GLU A 308 15.77 10.07 9.90
N TYR A 309 16.05 9.09 10.76
CA TYR A 309 15.44 7.76 10.82
C TYR A 309 15.50 7.24 12.26
N ILE A 310 14.62 6.29 12.62
CA ILE A 310 14.67 5.60 13.92
C ILE A 310 15.79 4.57 13.86
N TYR A 311 16.63 4.49 14.90
CA TYR A 311 17.69 3.50 14.96
C TYR A 311 17.89 2.96 16.38
N THR A 312 18.60 1.83 16.50
CA THR A 312 18.96 1.23 17.79
C THR A 312 20.45 1.40 18.09
N VAL A 313 20.81 1.59 19.36
CA VAL A 313 22.19 1.77 19.80
C VAL A 313 22.82 0.40 20.04
N GLY A 314 23.82 0.06 19.22
CA GLY A 314 24.43 -1.26 19.23
C GLY A 314 25.35 -1.49 20.42
N ILE A 315 25.25 -2.69 21.02
CA ILE A 315 26.05 -3.10 22.17
C ILE A 315 26.61 -4.51 21.90
N LYS A 316 27.94 -4.64 21.81
CA LYS A 316 28.61 -5.83 21.28
C LYS A 316 28.28 -7.14 22.02
N GLN A 317 28.01 -7.09 23.32
CA GLN A 317 27.70 -8.27 24.13
C GLN A 317 26.35 -8.92 23.77
N VAL A 318 25.40 -8.13 23.25
CA VAL A 318 24.01 -8.55 22.96
C VAL A 318 23.61 -8.30 21.51
N GLU A 319 24.56 -7.92 20.65
CA GLU A 319 24.34 -7.60 19.24
C GLU A 319 23.47 -8.63 18.48
N PRO A 320 23.67 -9.97 18.59
CA PRO A 320 22.83 -10.94 17.90
C PRO A 320 21.35 -10.88 18.31
N ALA A 321 21.08 -10.62 19.60
CA ALA A 321 19.72 -10.49 20.11
C ALA A 321 19.10 -9.14 19.72
N GLN A 322 19.89 -8.05 19.78
CA GLN A 322 19.46 -6.74 19.29
C GLN A 322 19.12 -6.79 17.79
N ARG A 323 19.94 -7.45 16.96
CA ARG A 323 19.69 -7.62 15.52
C ARG A 323 18.41 -8.40 15.26
N ARG A 324 18.23 -9.56 15.89
CA ARG A 324 16.97 -10.33 15.83
C ARG A 324 15.76 -9.50 16.25
N PHE A 325 15.89 -8.66 17.28
CA PHE A 325 14.80 -7.76 17.68
C PHE A 325 14.56 -6.64 16.66
N CYS A 326 15.60 -6.07 16.04
CA CYS A 326 15.45 -5.07 14.99
C CYS A 326 14.83 -5.67 13.73
N GLU A 327 15.21 -6.90 13.37
CA GLU A 327 14.51 -7.74 12.39
C GLU A 327 13.04 -7.85 12.79
N SER A 328 12.73 -8.20 14.06
CA SER A 328 11.37 -8.19 14.63
C SER A 328 10.63 -6.86 14.69
N VAL A 329 11.27 -5.71 14.48
CA VAL A 329 10.60 -4.40 14.37
C VAL A 329 10.36 -4.03 12.90
N GLU A 330 11.37 -4.20 12.04
CA GLU A 330 11.21 -4.02 10.58
C GLU A 330 10.06 -4.89 10.03
N ARG A 331 9.93 -6.07 10.64
CA ARG A 331 8.83 -7.04 10.56
C ARG A 331 7.43 -6.49 10.64
N VAL A 332 7.07 -6.14 11.86
CA VAL A 332 5.69 -5.99 12.32
C VAL A 332 5.19 -4.57 12.14
N GLN A 333 6.06 -3.68 11.64
CA GLN A 333 5.75 -2.27 11.59
C GLN A 333 4.49 -2.00 10.79
N GLN A 334 3.48 -1.50 11.48
CA GLN A 334 2.25 -1.00 10.89
C GLN A 334 2.30 0.53 10.83
N SER A 335 3.22 1.19 11.55
CA SER A 335 3.35 2.66 11.58
C SER A 335 3.61 3.29 10.21
N GLY A 336 4.28 2.58 9.31
CA GLY A 336 4.73 3.08 8.01
C GLY A 336 6.03 3.89 8.07
N LEU A 337 6.65 4.06 9.25
CA LEU A 337 7.83 4.91 9.43
C LEU A 337 9.13 4.35 8.79
N GLY A 338 9.10 3.10 8.32
CA GLY A 338 10.21 2.47 7.61
C GLY A 338 11.42 2.23 8.49
N PHE A 339 11.24 1.74 9.72
CA PHE A 339 12.35 1.21 10.51
C PHE A 339 12.95 0.00 9.79
N LEU A 340 14.28 -0.04 9.63
CA LEU A 340 14.97 -1.17 9.00
C LEU A 340 15.88 -1.84 10.03
N ALA A 341 16.07 -3.16 9.98
CA ALA A 341 16.93 -3.87 10.92
C ALA A 341 18.41 -3.46 10.82
N SER A 342 18.78 -2.94 9.65
CA SER A 342 20.06 -2.29 9.36
C SER A 342 20.21 -0.87 9.94
N ASP A 343 19.14 -0.27 10.50
CA ASP A 343 19.20 0.96 11.29
C ASP A 343 19.73 0.65 12.70
N TYR A 344 20.89 0.00 12.70
CA TYR A 344 21.61 -0.49 13.88
C TYR A 344 22.92 0.28 13.99
N TYR A 345 23.01 1.15 14.99
CA TYR A 345 24.16 2.03 15.19
C TYR A 345 25.24 1.33 16.03
N ALA A 346 25.96 0.43 15.36
CA ALA A 346 26.95 -0.48 15.94
C ALA A 346 27.99 0.21 16.84
N GLU A 347 28.46 -0.52 17.86
CA GLU A 347 29.53 -0.07 18.74
C GLU A 347 30.82 0.20 17.94
N GLY A 348 31.45 1.34 18.19
CA GLY A 348 32.59 1.85 17.43
C GLY A 348 32.24 2.84 16.31
N ARG A 349 30.96 3.00 15.95
CA ARG A 349 30.52 3.99 14.93
C ARG A 349 30.24 5.35 15.56
N GLY A 350 30.75 6.43 14.95
CA GLY A 350 30.45 7.82 15.30
C GLY A 350 30.46 8.12 16.80
N TRP A 351 29.30 8.48 17.36
CA TRP A 351 29.18 8.81 18.78
C TRP A 351 29.12 7.58 19.71
N ASN A 352 28.79 6.39 19.22
CA ASN A 352 28.72 5.15 20.00
C ASN A 352 30.12 4.55 20.19
N THR A 353 31.00 5.29 20.88
CA THR A 353 32.39 4.93 21.14
C THR A 353 32.72 5.07 22.62
N GLY A 354 33.72 4.34 23.12
CA GLY A 354 34.13 4.38 24.54
C GLY A 354 34.39 5.80 25.10
N SER A 355 34.78 6.75 24.23
CA SER A 355 34.90 8.18 24.55
C SER A 355 33.62 8.81 25.12
N ASN A 356 32.45 8.41 24.63
CA ASN A 356 31.15 8.97 25.01
C ASN A 356 30.61 8.46 26.37
N TYR A 357 31.30 7.48 26.96
CA TYR A 357 30.96 6.85 28.24
C TYR A 357 31.93 7.20 29.38
N LYS A 358 32.88 8.12 29.14
CA LYS A 358 33.82 8.61 30.16
C LYS A 358 33.17 9.24 31.40
N GLN A 359 31.95 9.75 31.28
CA GLN A 359 31.18 10.31 32.39
C GLN A 359 30.65 9.22 33.35
N GLY A 360 30.43 8.00 32.86
CA GLY A 360 29.86 6.88 33.62
C GLY A 360 28.97 5.96 32.77
N SER A 361 28.36 4.97 33.41
CA SER A 361 27.56 3.92 32.75
C SER A 361 26.12 4.32 32.46
N THR A 362 25.59 3.83 31.33
CA THR A 362 24.16 3.90 30.96
C THR A 362 23.33 2.81 31.64
N LEU A 363 21.99 2.94 31.59
CA LEU A 363 21.06 1.88 32.00
C LEU A 363 21.37 0.56 31.29
N THR A 364 21.54 0.58 29.97
CA THR A 364 21.80 -0.62 29.15
C THR A 364 23.15 -1.26 29.48
N GLN A 365 24.20 -0.47 29.68
CA GLN A 365 25.52 -0.97 30.11
C GLN A 365 25.47 -1.63 31.50
N TRP A 366 24.73 -1.03 32.43
CA TRP A 366 24.52 -1.59 33.77
C TRP A 366 23.66 -2.86 33.74
N ALA A 367 22.60 -2.87 32.94
CA ALA A 367 21.72 -4.02 32.78
C ALA A 367 22.46 -5.25 32.23
N ILE A 368 23.34 -5.07 31.23
CA ILE A 368 24.16 -6.17 30.68
C ILE A 368 25.13 -6.74 31.72
N ARG A 369 25.71 -5.90 32.58
CA ARG A 369 26.58 -6.38 33.67
C ARG A 369 25.80 -7.07 34.79
N THR A 370 24.58 -6.61 35.06
CA THR A 370 23.74 -7.12 36.17
C THR A 370 22.99 -8.40 35.79
N TRP A 371 22.49 -8.48 34.55
CA TRP A 371 21.74 -9.62 34.00
C TRP A 371 22.32 -10.02 32.64
N PRO A 372 23.50 -10.67 32.60
CA PRO A 372 24.17 -11.06 31.34
C PRO A 372 23.37 -12.10 30.54
N ASN A 373 22.36 -12.74 31.14
CA ASN A 373 21.47 -13.70 30.51
C ASN A 373 20.13 -13.09 30.06
N ALA A 374 19.90 -11.78 30.21
CA ALA A 374 18.68 -11.13 29.75
C ALA A 374 18.57 -11.27 28.21
N PRO A 375 17.51 -11.91 27.67
CA PRO A 375 17.32 -12.10 26.23
C PRO A 375 17.47 -10.85 25.38
N LEU A 376 17.08 -9.66 25.87
CA LEU A 376 17.22 -8.41 25.13
C LEU A 376 17.62 -7.24 26.04
N VAL A 377 18.72 -6.57 25.71
CA VAL A 377 19.02 -5.22 26.24
C VAL A 377 19.25 -4.27 25.07
N ILE A 378 18.49 -3.18 25.02
CA ILE A 378 18.40 -2.33 23.83
C ILE A 378 18.14 -0.87 24.18
N ALA A 379 18.62 0.04 23.34
CA ALA A 379 18.21 1.44 23.37
C ALA A 379 17.77 1.89 21.98
N PHE A 380 16.69 2.66 21.91
CA PHE A 380 16.19 3.31 20.69
C PHE A 380 16.54 4.80 20.66
N GLU A 381 16.73 5.33 19.46
CA GLU A 381 16.89 6.76 19.18
C GLU A 381 15.78 7.18 18.21
N ILE A 382 14.83 7.98 18.69
CA ILE A 382 13.61 8.38 17.97
C ILE A 382 13.75 9.82 17.45
N PRO A 383 13.76 10.07 16.12
CA PRO A 383 13.87 11.42 15.55
C PRO A 383 12.65 12.30 15.89
N PHE A 384 12.85 13.63 15.88
CA PHE A 384 11.85 14.59 16.36
C PHE A 384 10.74 14.93 15.37
N SER A 385 11.13 15.14 14.11
CA SER A 385 10.31 15.86 13.12
C SER A 385 10.13 15.09 11.81
N ASN A 386 11.11 14.28 11.41
CA ASN A 386 11.02 13.43 10.23
C ASN A 386 11.74 12.09 10.39
N ALA A 387 11.14 11.03 9.84
CA ALA A 387 11.79 9.75 9.60
C ALA A 387 11.62 9.41 8.11
N ARG A 388 12.72 9.15 7.39
CA ARG A 388 12.71 8.76 5.96
C ARG A 388 11.77 9.60 5.08
N ARG A 389 11.80 10.93 5.27
CA ARG A 389 10.97 11.96 4.61
C ARG A 389 9.53 12.10 5.11
N MET A 390 8.98 11.13 5.86
CA MET A 390 7.69 11.29 6.53
C MET A 390 7.79 12.33 7.66
N THR A 391 6.82 13.23 7.73
CA THR A 391 6.67 14.19 8.84
C THR A 391 6.04 13.51 10.04
N LEU A 392 6.70 13.56 11.20
CA LEU A 392 6.29 12.84 12.40
C LEU A 392 5.32 13.66 13.25
N THR A 393 4.35 12.98 13.84
CA THR A 393 3.34 13.55 14.75
C THR A 393 3.11 12.61 15.92
N ALA A 394 2.46 13.07 16.99
CA ALA A 394 2.20 12.26 18.18
C ALA A 394 1.52 10.89 17.90
N PRO A 395 0.54 10.78 16.97
CA PRO A 395 0.01 9.48 16.53
C PRO A 395 1.05 8.52 15.93
N TYR A 396 1.99 9.02 15.10
CA TYR A 396 3.02 8.17 14.50
C TYR A 396 3.97 7.57 15.54
N PHE A 397 4.38 8.36 16.55
CA PHE A 397 5.21 7.85 17.65
C PHE A 397 4.51 6.76 18.46
N ARG A 398 3.22 6.93 18.79
CA ARG A 398 2.42 5.90 19.46
C ARG A 398 2.29 4.64 18.61
N LYS A 399 2.02 4.80 17.31
CA LYS A 399 1.90 3.68 16.37
C LYS A 399 3.21 2.88 16.27
N PHE A 400 4.37 3.56 16.30
CA PHE A 400 5.66 2.88 16.44
C PHE A 400 5.85 2.19 17.80
N GLY A 401 5.36 2.79 18.90
CA GLY A 401 5.30 2.10 20.21
C GLY A 401 4.55 0.77 20.17
N ARG A 402 3.45 0.70 19.40
CA ARG A 402 2.72 -0.54 19.13
C ARG A 402 3.49 -1.50 18.22
N ASP A 403 4.23 -1.00 17.22
CA ASP A 403 5.14 -1.84 16.43
C ASP A 403 6.20 -2.52 17.34
N VAL A 404 6.76 -1.78 18.31
CA VAL A 404 7.65 -2.35 19.34
C VAL A 404 6.93 -3.40 20.20
N ALA A 405 5.65 -3.22 20.55
CA ALA A 405 4.86 -4.23 21.27
C ALA A 405 4.68 -5.54 20.47
N LEU A 406 4.36 -5.43 19.18
CA LEU A 406 4.28 -6.57 18.26
C LEU A 406 5.64 -7.29 18.16
N ALA A 407 6.73 -6.52 18.04
CA ALA A 407 8.09 -7.03 17.92
C ALA A 407 8.53 -7.81 19.15
N LEU A 408 8.12 -7.36 20.34
CA LEU A 408 8.41 -8.03 21.61
C LEU A 408 7.71 -9.39 21.70
N ARG A 409 6.44 -9.47 21.26
CA ARG A 409 5.72 -10.75 21.20
C ARG A 409 6.44 -11.72 20.27
N ASP A 410 6.74 -11.28 19.05
CA ASP A 410 7.38 -12.08 18.02
C ASP A 410 8.80 -12.53 18.42
N PHE A 411 9.62 -11.64 18.99
CA PHE A 411 10.98 -11.96 19.43
C PHE A 411 11.02 -12.98 20.58
N LEU A 412 10.10 -12.86 21.55
CA LEU A 412 10.00 -13.73 22.73
C LEU A 412 9.32 -15.06 22.42
N GLU A 413 8.29 -15.04 21.57
CA GLU A 413 7.52 -16.20 21.13
C GLU A 413 7.39 -16.21 19.61
N PRO A 414 8.47 -16.58 18.89
CA PRO A 414 8.41 -16.73 17.44
C PRO A 414 7.41 -17.83 17.13
N ALA A 415 6.22 -17.45 16.67
CA ALA A 415 5.27 -18.40 16.15
C ALA A 415 5.86 -19.02 14.89
N SER A 416 5.59 -20.31 14.63
CA SER A 416 5.94 -20.95 13.36
C SER A 416 5.02 -20.47 12.23
N LEU A 417 5.05 -19.17 11.96
CA LEU A 417 4.30 -18.48 10.90
C LEU A 417 5.16 -18.40 9.64
N THR A 418 5.40 -19.56 9.02
CA THR A 418 5.77 -19.59 7.60
C THR A 418 4.55 -19.20 6.77
N THR A 419 4.27 -17.91 6.69
CA THR A 419 3.31 -17.38 5.73
C THR A 419 3.92 -17.51 4.35
N HIS A 420 3.16 -18.10 3.44
CA HIS A 420 3.56 -18.14 2.06
C HIS A 420 3.01 -16.86 1.38
N ASP A 421 3.64 -16.41 0.31
CA ASP A 421 3.04 -15.49 -0.67
C ASP A 421 3.70 -15.82 -2.03
N TYR A 422 3.33 -15.10 -3.09
CA TYR A 422 3.94 -15.26 -4.40
C TYR A 422 5.47 -15.10 -4.32
N PRO A 423 6.22 -16.00 -5.00
CA PRO A 423 7.67 -15.92 -5.02
C PRO A 423 8.22 -14.71 -5.76
N ILE A 424 7.40 -14.01 -6.54
CA ILE A 424 7.76 -12.80 -7.30
C ILE A 424 6.74 -11.72 -6.94
N GLN A 425 7.24 -10.51 -6.66
CA GLN A 425 6.42 -9.32 -6.44
C GLN A 425 6.63 -8.31 -7.57
N ASN A 426 5.57 -7.65 -7.99
CA ASN A 426 5.62 -6.56 -8.96
C ASN A 426 6.35 -5.34 -8.36
N ALA A 427 6.67 -4.36 -9.20
CA ALA A 427 7.17 -3.08 -8.73
C ALA A 427 6.15 -2.39 -7.80
N ASP A 428 6.64 -1.55 -6.90
CA ASP A 428 5.78 -0.83 -5.97
C ASP A 428 4.77 0.05 -6.73
N PHE A 429 3.49 -0.07 -6.39
CA PHE A 429 2.40 0.57 -7.11
C PHE A 429 2.41 2.10 -6.96
N ALA A 430 2.69 2.62 -5.76
CA ALA A 430 2.64 4.06 -5.47
C ALA A 430 3.79 4.84 -6.14
N THR A 431 4.94 4.20 -6.36
CA THR A 431 6.12 4.84 -6.97
C THR A 431 6.32 4.51 -8.45
N SER A 432 5.66 3.47 -8.97
CA SER A 432 5.70 3.13 -10.41
C SER A 432 4.74 4.00 -11.22
N ARG A 433 5.25 4.65 -12.27
CA ARG A 433 4.51 5.67 -13.03
C ARG A 433 4.89 5.69 -14.50
N ALA A 434 3.93 5.94 -15.39
CA ALA A 434 4.23 6.38 -16.74
C ALA A 434 4.63 7.86 -16.73
N THR A 435 5.62 8.25 -17.53
CA THR A 435 6.11 9.66 -17.61
C THR A 435 5.92 10.28 -18.99
N GLY A 436 5.34 9.53 -19.93
CA GLY A 436 4.97 9.99 -21.28
C GLY A 436 4.62 8.81 -22.18
N GLY A 437 4.28 9.10 -23.44
CA GLY A 437 3.94 8.08 -24.42
C GLY A 437 2.59 7.41 -24.17
N PHE A 438 2.37 6.25 -24.80
CA PHE A 438 1.03 5.65 -24.94
C PHE A 438 0.28 5.43 -23.62
N TRP A 439 0.94 4.90 -22.59
CA TRP A 439 0.27 4.62 -21.31
C TRP A 439 0.06 5.87 -20.46
N PHE A 440 0.92 6.89 -20.57
CA PHE A 440 0.68 8.17 -19.91
C PHE A 440 -0.60 8.82 -20.44
N ASP A 441 -0.80 8.85 -21.76
CA ASP A 441 -2.04 9.31 -22.39
C ASP A 441 -3.27 8.57 -21.86
N ARG A 442 -3.18 7.24 -21.67
CA ARG A 442 -4.30 6.42 -21.15
C ARG A 442 -4.55 6.65 -19.66
N LEU A 443 -3.51 6.80 -18.84
CA LEU A 443 -3.61 7.13 -17.42
C LEU A 443 -4.22 8.52 -17.21
N GLU A 444 -3.81 9.51 -18.01
CA GLU A 444 -4.39 10.85 -17.96
C GLU A 444 -5.84 10.86 -18.42
N THR A 445 -6.19 10.23 -19.55
CA THR A 445 -7.60 10.03 -19.96
C THR A 445 -8.42 9.38 -18.85
N ASN A 446 -7.87 8.35 -18.18
CA ASN A 446 -8.54 7.68 -17.07
C ASN A 446 -8.79 8.64 -15.90
N ARG A 447 -7.76 9.40 -15.50
CA ARG A 447 -7.80 10.35 -14.39
C ARG A 447 -8.78 11.50 -14.62
N VAL A 448 -8.79 12.09 -15.82
CA VAL A 448 -9.55 13.33 -16.10
C VAL A 448 -10.94 13.09 -16.68
N SER A 449 -11.14 11.98 -17.41
CA SER A 449 -12.37 11.73 -18.18
C SER A 449 -13.13 10.50 -17.69
N THR A 450 -12.49 9.34 -17.61
CA THR A 450 -13.14 8.09 -17.19
C THR A 450 -13.62 8.16 -15.75
N LEU A 451 -12.73 8.52 -14.82
CA LEU A 451 -13.08 8.70 -13.41
C LEU A 451 -14.19 9.74 -13.22
N ALA A 452 -14.13 10.87 -13.94
CA ALA A 452 -15.15 11.90 -13.88
C ALA A 452 -16.52 11.41 -14.42
N THR A 453 -16.51 10.65 -15.52
CA THR A 453 -17.70 10.05 -16.14
C THR A 453 -18.35 9.03 -15.22
N ASP A 454 -17.56 8.14 -14.61
CA ASP A 454 -18.06 7.10 -13.71
C ASP A 454 -18.63 7.71 -12.42
N TRP A 455 -17.96 8.71 -11.84
CA TRP A 455 -18.50 9.47 -10.71
C TRP A 455 -19.82 10.17 -11.07
N ALA A 456 -19.91 10.77 -12.25
CA ALA A 456 -21.14 11.41 -12.73
C ALA A 456 -22.26 10.37 -12.92
N LYS A 457 -21.98 9.22 -13.56
CA LYS A 457 -22.98 8.17 -13.78
C LYS A 457 -23.41 7.46 -12.51
N CYS A 458 -22.53 7.29 -11.53
CA CYS A 458 -22.89 6.78 -10.21
C CYS A 458 -23.73 7.78 -9.40
N ALA A 459 -23.69 9.08 -9.71
CA ALA A 459 -24.54 10.11 -9.11
C ALA A 459 -25.86 10.34 -9.86
N GLU A 460 -25.87 10.26 -11.20
CA GLU A 460 -27.06 10.37 -12.06
C GLU A 460 -28.01 9.17 -11.93
N THR A 461 -27.46 7.99 -11.63
CA THR A 461 -28.22 6.75 -11.43
C THR A 461 -28.34 6.41 -9.94
N PRO A 462 -29.21 5.47 -9.53
CA PRO A 462 -29.44 5.18 -8.10
C PRO A 462 -28.22 4.71 -7.29
N ARG A 463 -27.05 4.45 -7.90
CA ARG A 463 -25.86 3.84 -7.30
C ARG A 463 -25.40 4.54 -6.01
N ILE A 464 -24.97 5.80 -6.06
CA ILE A 464 -24.56 6.55 -4.85
C ILE A 464 -25.78 6.82 -3.95
N ALA A 465 -26.94 7.11 -4.55
CA ALA A 465 -28.17 7.39 -3.81
C ALA A 465 -28.63 6.20 -2.94
N ASN A 466 -28.43 4.96 -3.37
CA ASN A 466 -28.76 3.76 -2.61
C ASN A 466 -27.94 3.68 -1.31
N LEU A 467 -26.66 4.02 -1.36
CA LEU A 467 -25.77 4.02 -0.19
C LEU A 467 -26.10 5.17 0.78
N THR A 468 -26.34 6.38 0.27
CA THR A 468 -26.73 7.53 1.13
C THR A 468 -28.14 7.36 1.71
N ASN A 469 -29.09 6.79 0.95
CA ASN A 469 -30.41 6.43 1.47
C ASN A 469 -30.30 5.32 2.53
N ALA A 470 -29.40 4.35 2.36
CA ALA A 470 -29.18 3.29 3.35
C ALA A 470 -28.55 3.85 4.64
N ALA A 471 -27.63 4.81 4.52
CA ALA A 471 -27.11 5.59 5.65
C ALA A 471 -28.23 6.34 6.39
N ALA A 472 -29.15 6.97 5.66
CA ALA A 472 -30.32 7.65 6.20
C ALA A 472 -31.47 6.72 6.63
N ARG A 473 -31.34 5.40 6.42
CA ARG A 473 -32.39 4.37 6.66
C ARG A 473 -33.73 4.68 5.97
N ALA A 474 -33.68 5.30 4.78
CA ALA A 474 -34.84 5.73 4.01
C ALA A 474 -35.53 4.55 3.29
N LEU A 475 -36.25 3.70 4.04
CA LEU A 475 -36.87 2.47 3.52
C LEU A 475 -37.75 2.70 2.27
N GLY A 476 -37.72 1.75 1.34
CA GLY A 476 -38.51 1.76 0.10
C GLY A 476 -37.91 2.58 -1.06
N THR A 477 -36.74 3.20 -0.88
CA THR A 477 -36.11 4.10 -1.87
C THR A 477 -35.07 3.45 -2.78
N PHE A 478 -34.80 2.15 -2.64
CA PHE A 478 -33.82 1.45 -3.48
C PHE A 478 -34.24 1.43 -4.96
N GLY A 479 -33.30 1.74 -5.84
CA GLY A 479 -33.46 1.63 -7.29
C GLY A 479 -32.31 0.87 -7.95
N GLY A 480 -32.55 0.33 -9.15
CA GLY A 480 -31.53 -0.36 -9.93
C GLY A 480 -31.41 -1.86 -9.60
N ILE A 481 -30.18 -2.37 -9.69
CA ILE A 481 -29.85 -3.79 -9.61
C ILE A 481 -29.22 -4.10 -8.24
N PRO A 482 -29.56 -5.23 -7.58
CA PRO A 482 -28.89 -5.79 -6.39
C PRO A 482 -27.38 -5.53 -6.21
N PHE A 483 -26.59 -5.57 -7.29
CA PHE A 483 -25.13 -5.39 -7.25
C PHE A 483 -24.63 -3.99 -7.62
N ASP A 484 -25.50 -3.00 -7.76
CA ASP A 484 -25.14 -1.61 -8.11
C ASP A 484 -24.24 -0.93 -7.06
N ASP A 485 -24.24 -1.39 -5.79
CA ASP A 485 -23.28 -0.95 -4.76
C ASP A 485 -21.83 -1.20 -5.22
N SER A 486 -21.58 -2.32 -5.94
CA SER A 486 -20.24 -2.68 -6.42
C SER A 486 -19.68 -1.69 -7.44
N ASP A 487 -20.55 -1.03 -8.22
CA ASP A 487 -20.11 -0.02 -9.17
C ASP A 487 -19.54 1.20 -8.42
N VAL A 488 -20.15 1.58 -7.30
CA VAL A 488 -19.62 2.62 -6.41
C VAL A 488 -18.29 2.19 -5.79
N TYR A 489 -18.18 0.96 -5.29
CA TYR A 489 -16.95 0.47 -4.68
C TYR A 489 -15.77 0.43 -5.68
N LYS A 490 -15.99 -0.02 -6.92
CA LYS A 490 -14.95 -0.02 -7.96
C LYS A 490 -14.52 1.41 -8.35
N VAL A 491 -15.44 2.39 -8.36
CA VAL A 491 -15.09 3.81 -8.50
C VAL A 491 -14.29 4.34 -7.32
N MET A 492 -14.62 3.92 -6.08
CA MET A 492 -13.84 4.25 -4.88
C MET A 492 -12.42 3.68 -4.95
N GLU A 493 -12.26 2.43 -5.43
CA GLU A 493 -10.97 1.78 -5.65
C GLU A 493 -10.14 2.52 -6.71
N GLY A 494 -10.72 2.81 -7.88
CA GLY A 494 -10.06 3.60 -8.92
C GLY A 494 -9.71 5.02 -8.47
N THR A 495 -10.54 5.63 -7.62
CA THR A 495 -10.24 6.93 -7.00
C THR A 495 -9.03 6.83 -6.06
N ALA A 496 -8.93 5.79 -5.22
CA ALA A 496 -7.78 5.58 -4.35
C ALA A 496 -6.49 5.36 -5.16
N TYR A 497 -6.53 4.53 -6.20
CA TYR A 497 -5.39 4.31 -7.10
C TYR A 497 -4.95 5.58 -7.84
N VAL A 498 -5.89 6.43 -8.28
CA VAL A 498 -5.58 7.74 -8.86
C VAL A 498 -4.90 8.65 -7.83
N LEU A 499 -5.40 8.71 -6.59
CA LEU A 499 -4.84 9.52 -5.53
C LEU A 499 -3.41 9.10 -5.12
N ALA A 500 -3.08 7.81 -5.21
CA ALA A 500 -1.74 7.30 -4.94
C ALA A 500 -0.70 7.83 -5.95
N GLN A 501 -1.08 7.97 -7.22
CA GLN A 501 -0.19 8.44 -8.29
C GLN A 501 -0.23 9.96 -8.45
N HIS A 502 -1.38 10.58 -8.16
CA HIS A 502 -1.63 12.00 -8.36
C HIS A 502 -2.50 12.54 -7.20
N PRO A 503 -1.88 12.98 -6.09
CA PRO A 503 -2.61 13.52 -4.94
C PRO A 503 -3.52 14.70 -5.31
N ASP A 504 -4.75 14.68 -4.80
CA ASP A 504 -5.78 15.69 -5.00
C ASP A 504 -6.65 15.79 -3.72
N GLU A 505 -6.61 16.94 -3.05
CA GLU A 505 -7.30 17.13 -1.77
C GLU A 505 -8.83 17.26 -1.89
N GLU A 506 -9.36 17.67 -3.05
CA GLU A 506 -10.81 17.72 -3.26
C GLU A 506 -11.35 16.32 -3.52
N LEU A 507 -10.68 15.56 -4.40
CA LEU A 507 -11.02 14.18 -4.69
C LEU A 507 -10.86 13.28 -3.45
N ALA A 508 -9.80 13.48 -2.65
CA ALA A 508 -9.62 12.78 -1.38
C ALA A 508 -10.74 13.08 -0.37
N ARG A 509 -11.16 14.35 -0.21
CA ARG A 509 -12.30 14.72 0.65
C ARG A 509 -13.62 14.15 0.12
N LYS A 510 -13.83 14.11 -1.19
CA LYS A 510 -15.01 13.51 -1.83
C LYS A 510 -15.10 12.01 -1.58
N LEU A 511 -13.98 11.29 -1.71
CA LEU A 511 -13.89 9.87 -1.39
C LEU A 511 -14.10 9.63 0.11
N GLU A 512 -13.47 10.43 0.99
CA GLU A 512 -13.61 10.31 2.44
C GLU A 512 -15.04 10.59 2.94
N TRP A 513 -15.76 11.53 2.32
CA TRP A 513 -17.20 11.72 2.54
C TRP A 513 -17.99 10.44 2.18
N LEU A 514 -17.74 9.87 1.00
CA LEU A 514 -18.46 8.68 0.55
C LEU A 514 -18.16 7.45 1.42
N ILE A 515 -16.90 7.27 1.87
CA ILE A 515 -16.52 6.28 2.88
C ILE A 515 -17.35 6.48 4.16
N GLY A 516 -17.56 7.72 4.59
CA GLY A 516 -18.41 8.07 5.72
C GLY A 516 -19.88 7.67 5.53
N GLU A 517 -20.45 7.83 4.34
CA GLU A 517 -21.81 7.37 4.04
C GLU A 517 -21.91 5.84 3.98
N VAL A 518 -20.93 5.16 3.37
CA VAL A 518 -20.82 3.70 3.37
C VAL A 518 -20.74 3.15 4.80
N ALA A 519 -19.96 3.78 5.68
CA ALA A 519 -19.85 3.39 7.09
C ALA A 519 -21.18 3.54 7.86
N LYS A 520 -21.98 4.57 7.55
CA LYS A 520 -23.32 4.78 8.14
C LYS A 520 -24.37 3.80 7.61
N ALA A 521 -24.24 3.39 6.34
CA ALA A 521 -25.12 2.40 5.72
C ALA A 521 -24.93 1.00 6.33
N GLN A 522 -23.71 0.66 6.76
CA GLN A 522 -23.39 -0.61 7.42
C GLN A 522 -24.27 -0.80 8.66
N GLU A 523 -24.91 -1.97 8.77
CA GLU A 523 -25.72 -2.37 9.93
C GLU A 523 -24.81 -2.67 11.14
N PRO A 524 -25.32 -2.65 12.39
CA PRO A 524 -24.50 -2.76 13.60
C PRO A 524 -23.61 -4.01 13.65
N ASP A 525 -24.08 -5.13 13.11
CA ASP A 525 -23.38 -6.41 13.09
C ASP A 525 -22.30 -6.55 12.00
N GLY A 526 -22.18 -5.56 11.11
CA GLY A 526 -21.20 -5.51 10.01
C GLY A 526 -21.80 -5.71 8.62
N TYR A 527 -23.09 -6.05 8.50
CA TYR A 527 -23.73 -6.26 7.20
C TYR A 527 -23.88 -4.95 6.42
N LEU A 528 -23.50 -4.93 5.14
CA LEU A 528 -23.61 -3.74 4.29
C LEU A 528 -24.07 -4.13 2.89
N TYR A 529 -25.34 -3.87 2.57
CA TYR A 529 -25.89 -4.19 1.25
C TYR A 529 -27.18 -3.40 1.07
N SER A 530 -27.14 -2.34 0.25
CA SER A 530 -28.14 -1.27 0.26
C SER A 530 -29.54 -1.79 -0.06
N ALA A 531 -29.67 -2.67 -1.05
CA ALA A 531 -30.94 -3.20 -1.52
C ALA A 531 -31.76 -3.91 -0.42
N ARG A 532 -31.10 -4.66 0.47
CA ARG A 532 -31.79 -5.27 1.62
C ARG A 532 -31.97 -4.27 2.77
N THR A 533 -30.96 -3.46 3.05
CA THR A 533 -30.96 -2.46 4.13
C THR A 533 -32.09 -1.43 3.95
N LEU A 534 -32.41 -1.09 2.70
CA LEU A 534 -33.52 -0.21 2.30
C LEU A 534 -34.88 -0.90 2.26
N GLY A 535 -35.00 -2.15 2.72
CA GLY A 535 -36.29 -2.84 2.82
C GLY A 535 -36.91 -3.23 1.49
N TYR A 536 -36.18 -3.26 0.37
CA TYR A 536 -36.71 -3.68 -0.94
C TYR A 536 -37.20 -5.15 -0.94
N SER A 537 -36.72 -5.98 0.00
CA SER A 537 -37.26 -7.33 0.24
C SER A 537 -38.53 -7.38 1.11
N LEU A 538 -38.97 -6.25 1.67
CA LEU A 538 -40.10 -6.14 2.62
C LEU A 538 -41.23 -5.23 2.10
N SER A 539 -40.91 -4.19 1.33
CA SER A 539 -41.88 -3.31 0.67
C SER A 539 -41.78 -3.43 -0.85
N VAL A 540 -42.79 -4.02 -1.49
CA VAL A 540 -43.63 -3.48 -2.60
C VAL A 540 -44.74 -4.52 -2.84
N ALA A 541 -45.93 -4.09 -3.28
CA ALA A 541 -47.06 -4.97 -3.62
C ALA A 541 -46.78 -5.97 -4.78
N ASP A 542 -45.64 -5.86 -5.45
CA ASP A 542 -45.17 -6.74 -6.52
C ASP A 542 -43.98 -7.61 -6.08
N LYS A 543 -44.30 -8.76 -5.46
CA LYS A 543 -43.36 -9.88 -5.28
C LYS A 543 -42.88 -10.51 -6.61
N LYS A 544 -43.19 -9.87 -7.74
CA LYS A 544 -42.85 -10.27 -9.12
C LYS A 544 -41.65 -9.52 -9.69
N SER A 545 -41.11 -8.51 -8.99
CA SER A 545 -39.86 -7.84 -9.38
C SER A 545 -38.69 -8.86 -9.41
N TRP A 546 -37.99 -8.93 -10.54
CA TRP A 546 -36.84 -9.81 -10.73
C TRP A 546 -35.71 -9.49 -9.73
N SER A 547 -35.50 -8.21 -9.40
CA SER A 547 -34.53 -7.76 -8.40
C SER A 547 -34.86 -8.29 -6.99
N VAL A 548 -36.14 -8.42 -6.61
CA VAL A 548 -36.54 -9.06 -5.34
C VAL A 548 -36.21 -10.56 -5.36
N ALA A 549 -36.50 -11.24 -6.48
CA ALA A 549 -36.23 -12.66 -6.63
C ALA A 549 -34.73 -12.99 -6.52
N MET A 550 -33.84 -12.14 -7.05
CA MET A 550 -32.39 -12.34 -6.95
C MET A 550 -31.87 -12.37 -5.51
N MET A 551 -32.44 -11.58 -4.60
CA MET A 551 -31.92 -11.44 -3.23
C MET A 551 -32.41 -12.52 -2.25
N GLY A 552 -33.57 -13.11 -2.52
CA GLY A 552 -34.22 -14.03 -1.58
C GLY A 552 -34.79 -13.35 -0.31
N PRO A 553 -35.64 -14.06 0.44
CA PRO A 553 -36.43 -13.50 1.54
C PRO A 553 -35.60 -13.04 2.75
N THR A 554 -34.43 -13.61 2.98
CA THR A 554 -33.53 -13.26 4.10
C THR A 554 -32.10 -13.09 3.61
N ARG A 555 -31.23 -12.48 4.44
CA ARG A 555 -29.78 -12.39 4.17
C ARG A 555 -29.23 -13.76 3.79
N TRP A 556 -28.39 -13.81 2.75
CA TRP A 556 -27.69 -15.03 2.30
C TRP A 556 -28.60 -16.17 1.77
N SER A 557 -29.92 -15.96 1.66
CA SER A 557 -30.85 -17.03 1.26
C SER A 557 -30.86 -17.36 -0.23
N ASN A 558 -30.37 -16.45 -1.09
CA ASN A 558 -30.22 -16.70 -2.53
C ASN A 558 -28.83 -16.32 -3.06
N LEU A 559 -27.77 -16.79 -2.39
CA LEU A 559 -26.38 -16.51 -2.75
C LEU A 559 -26.02 -16.80 -4.21
N SER A 560 -26.74 -17.70 -4.88
CA SER A 560 -26.59 -17.97 -6.32
C SER A 560 -26.81 -16.74 -7.21
N ASN A 561 -27.64 -15.78 -6.77
CA ASN A 561 -28.04 -14.61 -7.55
C ASN A 561 -27.91 -13.29 -6.78
N SER A 562 -27.87 -13.30 -5.44
CA SER A 562 -27.98 -12.08 -4.63
C SER A 562 -26.80 -11.12 -4.76
N HIS A 563 -25.63 -11.62 -5.17
CA HIS A 563 -24.37 -10.88 -5.22
C HIS A 563 -23.97 -10.22 -3.89
N GLU A 564 -24.56 -10.61 -2.74
CA GLU A 564 -24.25 -10.03 -1.43
C GLU A 564 -22.74 -10.14 -1.11
N LEU A 565 -22.13 -11.30 -1.39
CA LEU A 565 -20.69 -11.55 -1.21
C LEU A 565 -19.82 -10.85 -2.28
N TYR A 566 -20.31 -10.68 -3.50
CA TYR A 566 -19.62 -9.97 -4.58
C TYR A 566 -19.52 -8.46 -4.29
N ASN A 567 -20.60 -7.86 -3.77
CA ASN A 567 -20.57 -6.48 -3.28
C ASN A 567 -19.57 -6.33 -2.12
N GLN A 568 -19.49 -7.30 -1.19
CA GLN A 568 -18.48 -7.25 -0.12
C GLN A 568 -17.05 -7.33 -0.65
N GLY A 569 -16.79 -8.17 -1.66
CA GLY A 569 -15.44 -8.32 -2.21
C GLY A 569 -14.94 -7.02 -2.84
N HIS A 570 -15.72 -6.39 -3.73
CA HIS A 570 -15.36 -5.08 -4.30
C HIS A 570 -15.24 -3.97 -3.24
N MET A 571 -16.06 -3.98 -2.19
CA MET A 571 -15.89 -3.07 -1.05
C MET A 571 -14.55 -3.32 -0.32
N ILE A 572 -14.18 -4.58 -0.10
CA ILE A 572 -12.91 -4.96 0.53
C ILE A 572 -11.74 -4.53 -0.35
N GLU A 573 -11.76 -4.75 -1.67
CA GLU A 573 -10.71 -4.29 -2.58
C GLU A 573 -10.54 -2.76 -2.52
N ALA A 574 -11.64 -2.00 -2.55
CA ALA A 574 -11.63 -0.54 -2.43
C ALA A 574 -11.10 -0.04 -1.07
N ALA A 575 -11.43 -0.73 0.02
CA ALA A 575 -10.97 -0.42 1.36
C ALA A 575 -9.47 -0.70 1.56
N VAL A 576 -8.96 -1.78 0.94
CA VAL A 576 -7.53 -2.10 0.90
C VAL A 576 -6.78 -1.03 0.10
N ALA A 577 -7.24 -0.69 -1.11
CA ALA A 577 -6.62 0.34 -1.94
C ALA A 577 -6.54 1.70 -1.24
N TRP A 578 -7.60 2.11 -0.54
CA TRP A 578 -7.61 3.34 0.26
C TRP A 578 -6.61 3.31 1.42
N PHE A 579 -6.50 2.19 2.12
CA PHE A 579 -5.53 2.01 3.20
C PHE A 579 -4.08 2.03 2.69
N GLU A 580 -3.78 1.34 1.60
CA GLU A 580 -2.46 1.34 0.97
C GLU A 580 -2.07 2.74 0.44
N THR A 581 -3.04 3.50 -0.07
CA THR A 581 -2.84 4.87 -0.57
C THR A 581 -2.60 5.90 0.56
N THR A 582 -3.28 5.78 1.70
CA THR A 582 -3.37 6.86 2.69
C THR A 582 -2.94 6.51 4.12
N GLY A 583 -2.79 5.22 4.43
CA GLY A 583 -2.61 4.72 5.79
C GLY A 583 -3.84 4.88 6.71
N LYS A 584 -4.96 5.43 6.23
CA LYS A 584 -6.20 5.62 7.01
C LYS A 584 -7.00 4.33 7.09
N THR A 585 -7.43 3.94 8.29
CA THR A 585 -8.20 2.69 8.50
C THR A 585 -9.71 2.87 8.38
N ASN A 586 -10.23 4.10 8.23
CA ASN A 586 -11.68 4.39 8.26
C ASN A 586 -12.52 3.54 7.29
N PHE A 587 -12.02 3.20 6.10
CA PHE A 587 -12.69 2.25 5.19
C PHE A 587 -12.30 0.79 5.50
N LEU A 588 -11.04 0.53 5.86
CA LEU A 588 -10.54 -0.80 6.23
C LEU A 588 -11.32 -1.41 7.41
N ASP A 589 -11.71 -0.60 8.40
CA ASP A 589 -12.48 -1.05 9.57
C ASP A 589 -13.94 -1.39 9.21
N VAL A 590 -14.53 -0.71 8.22
CA VAL A 590 -15.83 -1.11 7.63
C VAL A 590 -15.70 -2.47 6.94
N ALA A 591 -14.64 -2.66 6.16
CA ALA A 591 -14.33 -3.92 5.49
C ALA A 591 -14.09 -5.07 6.48
N ARG A 592 -13.30 -4.85 7.54
CA ARG A 592 -13.06 -5.81 8.62
C ARG A 592 -14.35 -6.18 9.35
N ARG A 593 -15.21 -5.22 9.69
CA ARG A 593 -16.52 -5.51 10.33
C ARG A 593 -17.41 -6.41 9.45
N SER A 594 -17.42 -6.20 8.14
CA SER A 594 -18.17 -7.05 7.20
C SER A 594 -17.54 -8.44 7.07
N ALA A 595 -16.20 -8.51 6.92
CA ALA A 595 -15.46 -9.77 6.87
C ALA A 595 -15.61 -10.59 8.15
N ASP A 596 -15.65 -9.94 9.31
CA ASP A 596 -15.90 -10.58 10.61
C ASP A 596 -17.32 -11.15 10.72
N LEU A 597 -18.33 -10.45 10.18
CA LEU A 597 -19.68 -11.01 10.05
C LEU A 597 -19.67 -12.25 9.15
N MET A 598 -18.99 -12.19 8.02
CA MET A 598 -18.87 -13.35 7.12
C MET A 598 -18.14 -14.52 7.79
N CYS A 599 -17.07 -14.28 8.55
CA CYS A 599 -16.37 -15.31 9.34
C CYS A 599 -17.27 -15.97 10.40
N ARG A 600 -18.19 -15.21 11.00
CA ARG A 600 -19.20 -15.78 11.92
C ARG A 600 -20.33 -16.52 11.20
N THR A 601 -20.67 -16.08 9.98
CA THR A 601 -21.83 -16.59 9.22
C THR A 601 -21.51 -17.85 8.42
N PHE A 602 -20.32 -17.93 7.81
CA PHE A 602 -19.92 -18.96 6.87
C PHE A 602 -18.79 -19.81 7.43
N GLY A 603 -18.89 -21.12 7.24
CA GLY A 603 -17.89 -22.08 7.72
C GLY A 603 -18.48 -23.48 7.89
N ASN A 604 -17.79 -24.32 8.66
CA ASN A 604 -18.13 -25.74 8.81
C ASN A 604 -18.94 -26.05 10.09
N GLU A 605 -19.04 -25.11 11.03
CA GLU A 605 -19.74 -25.30 12.30
C GLU A 605 -21.26 -25.53 12.11
N PRO A 606 -21.95 -26.22 13.03
CA PRO A 606 -23.37 -26.53 12.90
C PRO A 606 -24.30 -25.30 12.79
N THR A 607 -23.86 -24.15 13.30
CA THR A 607 -24.61 -22.88 13.26
C THR A 607 -24.29 -22.03 12.02
N GLN A 608 -23.34 -22.44 11.18
CA GLN A 608 -22.86 -21.68 10.04
C GLN A 608 -23.47 -22.15 8.71
N ILE A 609 -23.51 -21.23 7.74
CA ILE A 609 -24.00 -21.49 6.39
C ILE A 609 -22.90 -22.19 5.57
N LYS A 610 -23.18 -23.43 5.14
CA LYS A 610 -22.35 -24.18 4.20
C LYS A 610 -22.70 -23.79 2.77
N SER A 611 -22.13 -22.68 2.30
CA SER A 611 -22.38 -22.13 0.95
C SER A 611 -21.17 -21.35 0.44
N THR A 612 -21.25 -20.87 -0.81
CA THR A 612 -20.24 -20.05 -1.47
C THR A 612 -20.91 -18.93 -2.29
N ALA A 613 -20.13 -18.03 -2.89
CA ALA A 613 -20.65 -16.92 -3.69
C ALA A 613 -21.22 -17.40 -5.03
N GLY A 614 -22.35 -16.84 -5.48
CA GLY A 614 -22.87 -17.07 -6.83
C GLY A 614 -22.05 -16.37 -7.92
N HIS A 615 -21.31 -15.32 -7.55
CA HIS A 615 -20.32 -14.63 -8.37
C HIS A 615 -19.04 -14.49 -7.54
N GLN A 616 -17.97 -15.15 -7.98
CA GLN A 616 -16.66 -15.19 -7.32
C GLN A 616 -15.99 -13.82 -7.41
N GLU A 617 -15.40 -13.39 -6.29
CA GLU A 617 -14.82 -12.05 -6.06
C GLU A 617 -14.38 -11.96 -4.60
N ILE A 618 -15.23 -12.44 -3.68
CA ILE A 618 -14.94 -12.43 -2.24
C ILE A 618 -13.67 -13.22 -1.89
N GLU A 619 -13.32 -14.24 -2.66
CA GLU A 619 -12.16 -15.10 -2.43
C GLU A 619 -10.82 -14.36 -2.62
N LEU A 620 -10.69 -13.57 -3.69
CA LEU A 620 -9.49 -12.74 -3.93
C LEU A 620 -9.45 -11.50 -3.03
N ALA A 621 -10.62 -10.93 -2.71
CA ALA A 621 -10.72 -9.76 -1.85
C ALA A 621 -10.35 -10.08 -0.39
N LEU A 622 -10.81 -11.21 0.16
CA LEU A 622 -10.41 -11.68 1.49
C LEU A 622 -8.91 -12.02 1.55
N ALA A 623 -8.32 -12.50 0.46
CA ALA A 623 -6.87 -12.71 0.36
C ALA A 623 -6.09 -11.38 0.38
N LYS A 624 -6.58 -10.32 -0.31
CA LYS A 624 -6.04 -8.95 -0.16
C LYS A 624 -6.19 -8.44 1.28
N LEU A 625 -7.36 -8.61 1.90
CA LEU A 625 -7.60 -8.18 3.29
C LEU A 625 -6.66 -8.89 4.28
N TYR A 626 -6.39 -10.18 4.08
CA TYR A 626 -5.41 -10.92 4.87
C TYR A 626 -4.00 -10.33 4.75
N ARG A 627 -3.54 -9.95 3.55
CA ARG A 627 -2.20 -9.34 3.37
C ARG A 627 -2.02 -8.08 4.22
N VAL A 628 -3.00 -7.18 4.26
CA VAL A 628 -2.88 -5.89 4.97
C VAL A 628 -3.26 -5.92 6.46
N THR A 629 -3.97 -6.95 6.93
CA THR A 629 -4.38 -7.08 8.35
C THR A 629 -3.64 -8.16 9.13
N GLY A 630 -3.17 -9.20 8.45
CA GLY A 630 -2.63 -10.43 9.03
C GLY A 630 -3.62 -11.32 9.78
N GLU A 631 -4.91 -11.01 9.75
CA GLU A 631 -5.93 -11.81 10.41
C GLU A 631 -6.23 -13.08 9.58
N LYS A 632 -5.53 -14.18 9.88
CA LYS A 632 -5.61 -15.48 9.18
C LYS A 632 -7.04 -15.98 8.93
N LYS A 633 -7.99 -15.62 9.80
CA LYS A 633 -9.43 -15.92 9.65
C LYS A 633 -10.00 -15.49 8.29
N TYR A 634 -9.48 -14.43 7.68
CA TYR A 634 -9.90 -13.98 6.34
C TYR A 634 -9.38 -14.90 5.22
N LEU A 635 -8.11 -15.34 5.29
CA LEU A 635 -7.57 -16.33 4.37
C LEU A 635 -8.27 -17.69 4.51
N ASP A 636 -8.58 -18.09 5.75
CA ASP A 636 -9.30 -19.34 6.02
C ASP A 636 -10.73 -19.30 5.47
N LEU A 637 -11.40 -18.14 5.53
CA LEU A 637 -12.70 -17.94 4.90
C LEU A 637 -12.62 -17.92 3.36
N ALA A 638 -11.58 -17.31 2.77
CA ALA A 638 -11.34 -17.37 1.33
C ALA A 638 -11.15 -18.82 0.86
N LYS A 639 -10.33 -19.60 1.59
CA LYS A 639 -10.12 -21.02 1.34
C LYS A 639 -11.43 -21.81 1.47
N PHE A 640 -12.23 -21.55 2.51
CA PHE A 640 -13.53 -22.18 2.70
C PHE A 640 -14.47 -21.97 1.51
N PHE A 641 -14.57 -20.75 0.97
CA PHE A 641 -15.45 -20.48 -0.17
C PHE A 641 -15.03 -21.22 -1.45
N LEU A 642 -13.73 -21.40 -1.67
CA LEU A 642 -13.19 -22.23 -2.75
C LEU A 642 -13.46 -23.73 -2.52
N ASP A 643 -13.14 -24.24 -1.34
CA ASP A 643 -13.26 -25.67 -0.99
C ASP A 643 -14.72 -26.14 -0.90
N MET A 644 -15.65 -25.23 -0.60
CA MET A 644 -17.10 -25.47 -0.56
C MET A 644 -17.75 -25.38 -1.96
N ARG A 645 -17.04 -24.89 -2.98
CA ARG A 645 -17.53 -24.87 -4.38
C ARG A 645 -17.48 -26.28 -4.98
N GLY A 646 -18.54 -26.69 -5.68
CA GLY A 646 -18.71 -28.01 -6.27
C GLY A 646 -19.04 -29.18 -5.32
N ARG A 647 -19.11 -28.95 -4.00
CA ARG A 647 -19.35 -29.98 -2.97
C ARG A 647 -20.81 -30.42 -2.85
N LYS A 648 -21.24 -31.24 -3.82
CA LYS A 648 -22.58 -31.86 -3.91
C LYS A 648 -22.96 -32.72 -2.71
N ASP A 649 -21.96 -33.22 -1.98
CA ASP A 649 -22.09 -34.00 -0.75
C ASP A 649 -22.39 -33.13 0.49
N LEU A 650 -22.09 -31.83 0.43
CA LEU A 650 -22.30 -30.89 1.55
C LEU A 650 -23.43 -29.89 1.31
N ARG A 651 -23.77 -29.58 0.05
CA ARG A 651 -24.86 -28.66 -0.31
C ARG A 651 -25.37 -28.87 -1.73
N ALA A 652 -26.51 -28.25 -2.04
CA ALA A 652 -26.97 -28.10 -3.41
C ALA A 652 -26.01 -27.21 -4.22
N THR A 653 -25.65 -27.66 -5.43
CA THR A 653 -24.78 -26.95 -6.37
C THR A 653 -25.55 -26.28 -7.49
N TRP A 654 -25.07 -25.14 -7.99
CA TRP A 654 -25.73 -24.33 -9.02
C TRP A 654 -25.20 -24.55 -10.45
N GLY A 655 -24.27 -25.48 -10.65
CA GLY A 655 -23.81 -25.91 -11.98
C GLY A 655 -22.76 -25.00 -12.63
N ALA A 656 -22.51 -25.21 -13.93
CA ALA A 656 -21.27 -24.76 -14.56
C ALA A 656 -21.20 -23.24 -14.84
N SER A 657 -22.35 -22.57 -15.02
CA SER A 657 -22.41 -21.10 -15.22
C SER A 657 -21.85 -20.29 -14.03
N LEU A 658 -21.81 -20.89 -12.84
CA LEU A 658 -21.26 -20.35 -11.60
C LEU A 658 -20.00 -21.12 -11.14
N GLN A 659 -19.39 -21.88 -12.06
CA GLN A 659 -18.24 -22.78 -11.84
C GLN A 659 -18.45 -23.74 -10.65
N ASP A 660 -19.70 -24.10 -10.38
CA ASP A 660 -20.13 -24.86 -9.21
C ASP A 660 -20.49 -26.32 -9.54
N HIS A 661 -20.01 -26.81 -10.69
CA HIS A 661 -20.37 -28.12 -11.22
C HIS A 661 -19.52 -29.26 -10.65
N GLU A 662 -18.27 -28.98 -10.28
CA GLU A 662 -17.24 -29.92 -9.81
C GLU A 662 -16.33 -29.15 -8.81
N PRO A 663 -15.72 -29.79 -7.79
CA PRO A 663 -14.80 -29.12 -6.86
C PRO A 663 -13.66 -28.41 -7.59
N VAL A 664 -13.26 -27.21 -7.11
CA VAL A 664 -12.35 -26.33 -7.89
C VAL A 664 -11.00 -26.98 -8.21
N VAL A 665 -10.48 -27.86 -7.36
CA VAL A 665 -9.23 -28.62 -7.57
C VAL A 665 -9.38 -29.75 -8.61
N GLU A 666 -10.61 -30.20 -8.87
CA GLU A 666 -10.94 -31.25 -9.84
C GLU A 666 -11.22 -30.70 -11.23
N GLN A 667 -11.58 -29.42 -11.35
CA GLN A 667 -11.85 -28.74 -12.63
C GLN A 667 -10.64 -28.79 -13.58
N LYS A 668 -10.92 -28.83 -14.89
CA LYS A 668 -9.91 -29.07 -15.94
C LYS A 668 -9.97 -28.12 -17.14
N THR A 669 -11.10 -27.46 -17.36
CA THR A 669 -11.39 -26.64 -18.54
C THR A 669 -12.21 -25.43 -18.13
N ALA A 670 -12.01 -24.27 -18.77
CA ALA A 670 -12.81 -23.08 -18.48
C ALA A 670 -14.23 -23.23 -19.07
N ILE A 671 -15.25 -23.11 -18.23
CA ILE A 671 -16.66 -23.28 -18.58
C ILE A 671 -17.50 -22.24 -17.82
N GLY A 672 -18.58 -21.76 -18.44
CA GLY A 672 -19.52 -20.84 -17.80
C GLY A 672 -19.06 -19.39 -17.86
N HIS A 673 -19.70 -18.52 -17.07
CA HIS A 673 -19.51 -17.07 -17.13
C HIS A 673 -18.04 -16.68 -16.98
N ALA A 674 -17.51 -15.89 -17.92
CA ALA A 674 -16.07 -15.67 -18.07
C ALA A 674 -15.45 -14.86 -16.91
N VAL A 675 -16.11 -13.79 -16.44
CA VAL A 675 -15.67 -13.00 -15.26
C VAL A 675 -15.63 -13.86 -13.99
N ARG A 676 -16.73 -14.56 -13.67
CA ARG A 676 -16.81 -15.46 -12.50
C ARG A 676 -15.67 -16.48 -12.50
N ALA A 677 -15.41 -17.08 -13.66
CA ALA A 677 -14.29 -17.99 -13.86
C ALA A 677 -12.94 -17.30 -13.58
N GLY A 678 -12.65 -16.16 -14.23
CA GLY A 678 -11.38 -15.44 -14.06
C GLY A 678 -11.12 -14.95 -12.62
N TYR A 679 -12.12 -14.39 -11.95
CA TYR A 679 -12.01 -13.98 -10.54
C TYR A 679 -11.85 -15.19 -9.60
N MET A 680 -12.52 -16.30 -9.86
CA MET A 680 -12.27 -17.55 -9.13
C MET A 680 -10.83 -18.04 -9.31
N TYR A 681 -10.28 -18.00 -10.53
CA TYR A 681 -8.90 -18.42 -10.78
C TYR A 681 -7.88 -17.48 -10.11
N CYS A 682 -8.18 -16.18 -10.01
CA CYS A 682 -7.43 -15.24 -9.19
C CYS A 682 -7.44 -15.63 -7.71
N GLY A 683 -8.62 -15.91 -7.14
CA GLY A 683 -8.76 -16.36 -5.75
C GLY A 683 -8.07 -17.70 -5.48
N MET A 684 -8.14 -18.65 -6.41
CA MET A 684 -7.42 -19.94 -6.34
C MET A 684 -5.89 -19.74 -6.33
N ALA A 685 -5.37 -18.86 -7.19
CA ALA A 685 -3.95 -18.53 -7.20
C ALA A 685 -3.51 -17.81 -5.92
N ASP A 686 -4.31 -16.85 -5.43
CA ASP A 686 -4.03 -16.11 -4.20
C ASP A 686 -4.03 -17.02 -2.97
N VAL A 687 -5.02 -17.90 -2.82
CA VAL A 687 -5.05 -18.87 -1.71
C VAL A 687 -3.93 -19.90 -1.84
N ALA A 688 -3.59 -20.37 -3.04
CA ALA A 688 -2.46 -21.28 -3.25
C ALA A 688 -1.12 -20.65 -2.85
N ALA A 689 -0.93 -19.37 -3.17
CA ALA A 689 0.26 -18.61 -2.82
C ALA A 689 0.32 -18.30 -1.32
N LEU A 690 -0.79 -17.86 -0.72
CA LEU A 690 -0.82 -17.37 0.67
C LEU A 690 -0.91 -18.48 1.73
N ALA A 691 -1.69 -19.54 1.45
CA ALA A 691 -1.83 -20.68 2.35
C ALA A 691 -0.76 -21.77 2.13
N GLY A 692 0.08 -21.64 1.09
CA GLY A 692 1.02 -22.68 0.67
C GLY A 692 0.35 -23.95 0.09
N ASP A 693 -0.96 -23.88 -0.21
CA ASP A 693 -1.75 -25.02 -0.63
C ASP A 693 -1.56 -25.31 -2.13
N LYS A 694 -0.75 -26.33 -2.43
CA LYS A 694 -0.46 -26.76 -3.80
C LYS A 694 -1.62 -27.46 -4.51
N SER A 695 -2.72 -27.80 -3.81
CA SER A 695 -3.85 -28.53 -4.42
C SER A 695 -4.54 -27.75 -5.54
N TYR A 696 -4.62 -26.42 -5.42
CA TYR A 696 -5.18 -25.55 -6.46
C TYR A 696 -4.27 -25.40 -7.68
N GLN A 697 -2.94 -25.49 -7.52
CA GLN A 697 -1.96 -25.20 -8.57
C GLN A 697 -2.19 -26.09 -9.81
N GLY A 698 -2.39 -27.39 -9.59
CA GLY A 698 -2.66 -28.32 -10.68
C GLY A 698 -3.98 -28.06 -11.42
N ALA A 699 -4.96 -27.40 -10.80
CA ALA A 699 -6.22 -27.04 -11.45
C ALA A 699 -6.08 -25.76 -12.28
N ILE A 700 -5.56 -24.67 -11.69
CA ILE A 700 -5.35 -23.41 -12.42
C ILE A 700 -4.40 -23.58 -13.60
N ASP A 701 -3.41 -24.49 -13.51
CA ASP A 701 -2.51 -24.82 -14.62
C ASP A 701 -3.25 -25.45 -15.81
N ARG A 702 -4.01 -26.53 -15.59
CA ARG A 702 -4.78 -27.20 -16.66
C ARG A 702 -5.82 -26.28 -17.28
N ILE A 703 -6.48 -25.46 -16.45
CA ILE A 703 -7.50 -24.52 -16.91
C ILE A 703 -6.85 -23.39 -17.73
N TRP A 704 -5.65 -22.93 -17.36
CA TRP A 704 -4.89 -21.97 -18.16
C TRP A 704 -4.46 -22.57 -19.51
N GLU A 705 -4.00 -23.82 -19.52
CA GLU A 705 -3.63 -24.54 -20.74
C GLU A 705 -4.85 -24.75 -21.67
N ASP A 706 -6.03 -25.06 -21.13
CA ASP A 706 -7.29 -25.14 -21.89
C ASP A 706 -7.71 -23.79 -22.48
N VAL A 707 -7.64 -22.71 -21.69
CA VAL A 707 -7.96 -21.35 -22.17
C VAL A 707 -7.01 -20.96 -23.29
N VAL A 708 -5.69 -21.01 -23.08
CA VAL A 708 -4.73 -20.52 -24.07
C VAL A 708 -4.55 -21.48 -25.25
N GLY A 709 -4.83 -22.77 -25.08
CA GLY A 709 -4.80 -23.79 -26.14
C GLY A 709 -6.04 -23.85 -27.03
N GLY A 710 -7.19 -23.33 -26.56
CA GLY A 710 -8.45 -23.46 -27.32
C GLY A 710 -9.53 -22.39 -27.12
N GLN A 711 -9.47 -21.55 -26.08
CA GLN A 711 -10.58 -20.61 -25.75
C GLN A 711 -10.17 -19.12 -25.66
N LEU A 712 -8.91 -18.79 -26.00
CA LEU A 712 -8.39 -17.42 -26.04
C LEU A 712 -8.47 -16.87 -27.47
N TYR A 713 -9.10 -15.71 -27.65
CA TYR A 713 -9.12 -15.02 -28.94
C TYR A 713 -7.78 -14.38 -29.27
N LEU A 714 -7.51 -14.09 -30.55
CA LEU A 714 -6.28 -13.39 -30.97
C LEU A 714 -6.14 -11.98 -30.36
N THR A 715 -7.23 -11.35 -29.96
CA THR A 715 -7.26 -10.08 -29.20
C THR A 715 -6.99 -10.26 -27.70
N GLY A 716 -6.78 -11.50 -27.23
CA GLY A 716 -6.68 -11.84 -25.81
C GLY A 716 -8.02 -11.80 -25.06
N GLY A 717 -9.14 -11.64 -25.76
CA GLY A 717 -10.49 -11.74 -25.18
C GLY A 717 -10.89 -13.19 -24.85
N VAL A 718 -11.80 -13.35 -23.89
CA VAL A 718 -12.31 -14.64 -23.42
C VAL A 718 -13.82 -14.57 -23.13
N GLY A 719 -14.51 -15.72 -23.15
CA GLY A 719 -15.97 -15.78 -23.12
C GLY A 719 -16.56 -15.67 -24.52
N ALA A 720 -16.78 -16.80 -25.18
CA ALA A 720 -17.05 -16.86 -26.61
C ALA A 720 -18.48 -16.47 -27.01
N ARG A 721 -19.47 -16.61 -26.12
CA ARG A 721 -20.90 -16.59 -26.50
C ARG A 721 -21.76 -15.72 -25.58
N HIS A 722 -22.63 -14.90 -26.17
CA HIS A 722 -23.68 -14.15 -25.44
C HIS A 722 -24.58 -15.07 -24.61
N GLY A 723 -25.16 -16.09 -25.25
CA GLY A 723 -26.11 -17.01 -24.63
C GLY A 723 -26.33 -18.25 -25.49
N PHE A 724 -26.30 -19.43 -24.88
CA PHE A 724 -26.42 -20.71 -25.59
C PHE A 724 -26.81 -21.86 -24.63
N LYS A 725 -27.20 -23.00 -25.20
CA LYS A 725 -27.50 -24.22 -24.45
C LYS A 725 -26.38 -25.25 -24.64
N HIS A 726 -25.49 -25.35 -23.66
CA HIS A 726 -24.40 -26.32 -23.65
C HIS A 726 -24.92 -27.76 -23.50
N PRO A 727 -24.44 -28.73 -24.30
CA PRO A 727 -24.97 -30.10 -24.30
C PRO A 727 -24.84 -30.83 -22.95
N LYS A 728 -23.78 -30.58 -22.17
CA LYS A 728 -23.58 -31.18 -20.82
C LYS A 728 -24.18 -30.34 -19.67
N TYR A 729 -24.34 -29.03 -19.84
CA TYR A 729 -24.51 -28.10 -18.71
C TYR A 729 -25.77 -27.22 -18.75
N GLY A 730 -26.56 -27.28 -19.83
CA GLY A 730 -27.76 -26.47 -19.96
C GLY A 730 -27.44 -25.04 -20.40
N GLU A 731 -28.27 -24.08 -19.98
CA GLU A 731 -28.15 -22.69 -20.41
C GLU A 731 -26.94 -21.99 -19.76
N MET A 732 -26.15 -21.31 -20.59
CA MET A 732 -25.02 -20.49 -20.19
C MET A 732 -25.06 -19.15 -20.91
N TRP A 733 -24.58 -18.11 -20.22
CA TRP A 733 -24.60 -16.71 -20.64
C TRP A 733 -23.24 -16.09 -20.33
N GLU A 734 -22.77 -15.17 -21.18
CA GLU A 734 -21.51 -14.42 -20.99
C GLU A 734 -20.29 -15.35 -20.81
N ALA A 735 -20.27 -16.47 -21.56
CA ALA A 735 -19.62 -17.70 -21.12
C ALA A 735 -18.61 -18.32 -22.10
N PHE A 736 -17.67 -19.07 -21.52
CA PHE A 736 -16.91 -20.12 -22.18
C PHE A 736 -17.83 -21.27 -22.61
N ASN A 737 -17.71 -21.73 -23.85
CA ASN A 737 -18.45 -22.87 -24.40
C ASN A 737 -17.60 -24.15 -24.45
N GLY A 738 -16.35 -24.02 -24.91
CA GLY A 738 -15.40 -25.12 -25.03
C GLY A 738 -14.33 -24.82 -26.09
N ALA A 739 -13.30 -25.67 -26.16
CA ALA A 739 -12.17 -25.49 -27.05
C ALA A 739 -12.57 -25.31 -28.54
N TYR A 740 -11.97 -24.31 -29.17
CA TYR A 740 -12.08 -23.92 -30.59
C TYR A 740 -13.44 -23.33 -31.04
N ASP A 741 -14.41 -23.12 -30.13
CA ASP A 741 -15.59 -22.31 -30.42
C ASP A 741 -15.28 -20.81 -30.27
N LEU A 742 -14.74 -20.21 -31.33
CA LEU A 742 -14.32 -18.81 -31.37
C LEU A 742 -15.03 -18.04 -32.51
N PRO A 743 -16.36 -17.81 -32.45
CA PRO A 743 -17.07 -16.98 -33.42
C PRO A 743 -16.62 -15.51 -33.37
N ASN A 744 -16.68 -14.80 -34.50
CA ASN A 744 -16.19 -13.42 -34.60
C ASN A 744 -17.29 -12.33 -34.62
N ASP A 745 -18.49 -12.65 -35.14
CA ASP A 745 -19.56 -11.67 -35.41
C ASP A 745 -20.15 -11.13 -34.10
N SER A 746 -20.48 -9.83 -34.07
CA SER A 746 -21.10 -9.12 -32.94
C SER A 746 -22.44 -9.68 -32.46
N GLY A 747 -23.10 -10.56 -33.21
CA GLY A 747 -24.26 -11.33 -32.75
C GLY A 747 -23.92 -12.63 -32.02
N GLU A 748 -22.66 -13.06 -32.02
CA GLU A 748 -22.19 -14.32 -31.44
C GLU A 748 -21.10 -14.13 -30.38
N ALA A 749 -20.07 -13.34 -30.68
CA ALA A 749 -18.88 -13.13 -29.86
C ALA A 749 -19.15 -12.24 -28.65
N TYR A 750 -18.85 -12.71 -27.44
CA TYR A 750 -19.02 -11.91 -26.21
C TYR A 750 -17.78 -11.07 -25.88
N LEU A 751 -16.74 -11.69 -25.30
CA LEU A 751 -15.46 -11.02 -25.04
C LEU A 751 -15.62 -9.77 -24.17
N GLU A 752 -16.19 -9.96 -22.99
CA GLU A 752 -16.48 -8.87 -22.04
C GLU A 752 -15.21 -8.14 -21.60
N THR A 753 -15.26 -6.81 -21.50
CA THR A 753 -14.15 -5.99 -20.97
C THR A 753 -13.75 -6.41 -19.55
N CYS A 754 -14.70 -6.71 -18.65
CA CYS A 754 -14.40 -7.31 -17.34
C CYS A 754 -13.71 -8.67 -17.44
N ALA A 755 -14.04 -9.49 -18.45
CA ALA A 755 -13.41 -10.80 -18.61
C ALA A 755 -11.97 -10.67 -19.14
N ALA A 756 -11.69 -9.64 -19.96
CA ALA A 756 -10.34 -9.23 -20.31
C ALA A 756 -9.55 -8.80 -19.05
N ILE A 757 -10.13 -7.97 -18.18
CA ILE A 757 -9.52 -7.56 -16.90
C ILE A 757 -9.25 -8.78 -16.00
N ALA A 758 -10.22 -9.66 -15.81
CA ALA A 758 -10.07 -10.88 -15.02
C ALA A 758 -8.98 -11.80 -15.58
N ASN A 759 -8.87 -11.91 -16.92
CA ASN A 759 -7.81 -12.68 -17.57
C ASN A 759 -6.42 -12.05 -17.34
N MET A 760 -6.28 -10.73 -17.38
CA MET A 760 -5.01 -10.04 -17.06
C MET A 760 -4.61 -10.21 -15.59
N LEU A 761 -5.56 -10.01 -14.66
CA LEU A 761 -5.34 -10.20 -13.22
C LEU A 761 -4.97 -11.63 -12.85
N TRP A 762 -5.49 -12.62 -13.59
CA TRP A 762 -5.11 -14.03 -13.45
C TRP A 762 -3.70 -14.29 -14.00
N ASN A 763 -3.39 -13.78 -15.19
CA ASN A 763 -2.07 -13.97 -15.80
C ASN A 763 -0.95 -13.26 -15.01
N ASP A 764 -1.21 -12.11 -14.38
CA ASP A 764 -0.29 -11.48 -13.41
C ASP A 764 0.06 -12.45 -12.27
N ARG A 765 -0.96 -13.05 -11.65
CA ARG A 765 -0.78 -14.02 -10.56
C ARG A 765 -0.04 -15.28 -11.00
N MET A 766 -0.33 -15.79 -12.19
CA MET A 766 0.37 -16.95 -12.76
C MET A 766 1.84 -16.63 -13.07
N PHE A 767 2.13 -15.42 -13.60
CA PHE A 767 3.50 -14.92 -13.72
C PHE A 767 4.15 -14.83 -12.33
N ARG A 768 3.52 -14.20 -11.34
CA ARG A 768 4.08 -14.02 -9.99
C ARG A 768 4.32 -15.34 -9.25
N ALA A 769 3.52 -16.37 -9.54
CA ALA A 769 3.73 -17.73 -9.04
C ALA A 769 4.94 -18.45 -9.68
N LYS A 770 5.26 -18.18 -10.95
CA LYS A 770 6.14 -19.05 -11.76
C LYS A 770 7.35 -18.39 -12.42
N GLY A 771 7.28 -17.11 -12.76
CA GLY A 771 8.35 -16.36 -13.44
C GLY A 771 8.51 -16.67 -14.92
N ASP A 772 7.45 -17.14 -15.58
CA ASP A 772 7.43 -17.52 -16.99
C ASP A 772 6.75 -16.42 -17.83
N ALA A 773 7.45 -15.92 -18.85
CA ALA A 773 7.01 -14.83 -19.71
C ALA A 773 5.72 -15.15 -20.47
N LYS A 774 5.35 -16.42 -20.64
CA LYS A 774 4.14 -16.80 -21.40
C LYS A 774 2.86 -16.22 -20.79
N TYR A 775 2.84 -16.04 -19.48
CA TYR A 775 1.72 -15.40 -18.77
C TYR A 775 1.69 -13.89 -19.08
N VAL A 776 2.86 -13.25 -19.12
CA VAL A 776 3.01 -11.84 -19.52
C VAL A 776 2.70 -11.62 -21.00
N ASP A 777 2.98 -12.59 -21.87
CA ASP A 777 2.62 -12.54 -23.31
C ASP A 777 1.09 -12.56 -23.50
N VAL A 778 0.35 -13.34 -22.69
CA VAL A 778 -1.13 -13.32 -22.69
C VAL A 778 -1.66 -12.00 -22.11
N LEU A 779 -1.08 -11.54 -20.99
CA LEU A 779 -1.42 -10.25 -20.37
C LEU A 779 -1.24 -9.10 -21.37
N GLU A 780 -0.07 -9.00 -22.03
CA GLU A 780 0.22 -7.98 -23.06
C GLU A 780 -0.78 -8.04 -24.22
N ARG A 781 -1.09 -9.24 -24.73
CA ARG A 781 -2.04 -9.40 -25.84
C ARG A 781 -3.44 -8.94 -25.46
N THR A 782 -3.94 -9.32 -24.28
CA THR A 782 -5.24 -8.84 -23.78
C THR A 782 -5.22 -7.33 -23.56
N LEU A 783 -4.18 -6.82 -22.88
CA LEU A 783 -4.01 -5.42 -22.50
C LEU A 783 -4.06 -4.48 -23.70
N TYR A 784 -3.27 -4.73 -24.73
CA TYR A 784 -3.18 -3.84 -25.90
C TYR A 784 -4.32 -4.02 -26.92
N ASN A 785 -5.17 -5.03 -26.78
CA ASN A 785 -6.23 -5.33 -27.76
C ASN A 785 -7.61 -5.44 -27.10
N GLY A 786 -7.99 -6.63 -26.59
CA GLY A 786 -9.34 -6.93 -26.11
C GLY A 786 -9.75 -6.18 -24.84
N PHE A 787 -8.80 -5.62 -24.09
CA PHE A 787 -9.07 -4.68 -23.01
C PHE A 787 -9.25 -3.25 -23.55
N LEU A 788 -8.26 -2.70 -24.25
CA LEU A 788 -8.33 -1.31 -24.73
C LEU A 788 -9.38 -1.05 -25.82
N SER A 789 -9.94 -2.07 -26.46
CA SER A 789 -11.15 -1.93 -27.26
C SER A 789 -12.35 -1.54 -26.38
N GLY A 790 -12.38 -1.98 -25.12
CA GLY A 790 -13.42 -1.73 -24.13
C GLY A 790 -13.68 -0.25 -23.85
N ILE A 791 -12.71 0.63 -24.07
CA ILE A 791 -12.79 2.06 -23.71
C ILE A 791 -12.41 2.98 -24.88
N SER A 792 -13.14 4.08 -25.04
CA SER A 792 -12.85 5.07 -26.08
C SER A 792 -11.51 5.80 -25.87
N LEU A 793 -11.02 6.50 -26.89
CA LEU A 793 -9.88 7.41 -26.76
C LEU A 793 -10.16 8.60 -25.83
N SER A 794 -11.42 9.05 -25.81
CA SER A 794 -11.92 10.13 -24.94
C SER A 794 -12.15 9.67 -23.50
N GLY A 795 -12.25 8.37 -23.24
CA GLY A 795 -12.42 7.78 -21.90
C GLY A 795 -13.84 7.82 -21.34
N ASP A 796 -14.82 8.30 -22.11
CA ASP A 796 -16.22 8.54 -21.66
C ASP A 796 -17.26 7.63 -22.36
N GLU A 797 -16.83 6.74 -23.25
CA GLU A 797 -17.70 5.73 -23.88
C GLU A 797 -17.05 4.34 -23.85
N PHE A 798 -17.87 3.31 -23.62
CA PHE A 798 -17.42 1.96 -23.31
C PHE A 798 -18.09 0.90 -24.18
N PHE A 799 -17.39 -0.20 -24.43
CA PHE A 799 -17.96 -1.47 -24.87
C PHE A 799 -18.11 -2.41 -23.66
N TYR A 800 -19.16 -3.23 -23.71
CA TYR A 800 -19.35 -4.34 -22.78
C TYR A 800 -18.83 -5.62 -23.49
N PRO A 801 -19.49 -6.18 -24.54
CA PRO A 801 -18.86 -7.13 -25.47
C PRO A 801 -17.86 -6.48 -26.45
N ASN A 802 -16.80 -7.20 -26.82
CA ASN A 802 -15.73 -6.75 -27.74
C ASN A 802 -15.57 -7.70 -28.96
N PRO A 803 -16.44 -7.61 -29.98
CA PRO A 803 -16.44 -8.55 -31.11
C PRO A 803 -15.28 -8.31 -32.11
N LEU A 804 -15.02 -9.30 -32.99
CA LEU A 804 -13.97 -9.24 -34.01
C LEU A 804 -14.50 -8.97 -35.44
N ALA A 805 -15.80 -9.03 -35.64
CA ALA A 805 -16.48 -8.60 -36.87
C ALA A 805 -17.85 -7.99 -36.55
N SER A 806 -18.30 -7.03 -37.36
CA SER A 806 -19.62 -6.40 -37.21
C SER A 806 -20.13 -5.89 -38.55
N LYS A 807 -21.43 -6.05 -38.81
CA LYS A 807 -22.15 -5.54 -40.00
C LYS A 807 -22.58 -4.07 -39.86
N GLY A 808 -22.04 -3.38 -38.86
CA GLY A 808 -22.47 -2.07 -38.43
C GLY A 808 -23.60 -2.10 -37.38
N GLY A 809 -23.98 -0.92 -36.91
CA GLY A 809 -24.96 -0.73 -35.81
C GLY A 809 -24.40 -0.95 -34.40
N TYR A 810 -23.22 -1.56 -34.27
CA TYR A 810 -22.54 -1.80 -32.99
C TYR A 810 -21.64 -0.62 -32.59
N LYS A 811 -21.82 -0.06 -31.39
CA LYS A 811 -21.10 1.15 -30.94
C LYS A 811 -20.89 1.17 -29.43
N ARG A 812 -19.88 1.91 -28.98
CA ARG A 812 -19.70 2.20 -27.55
C ARG A 812 -20.87 3.01 -27.00
N SER A 813 -21.04 2.97 -25.68
CA SER A 813 -22.09 3.68 -24.94
C SER A 813 -21.53 4.31 -23.68
N LYS A 814 -22.02 5.48 -23.28
CA LYS A 814 -21.57 6.18 -22.06
C LYS A 814 -21.85 5.43 -20.76
N TRP A 815 -22.84 4.55 -20.75
CA TRP A 815 -23.25 3.76 -19.58
C TRP A 815 -24.19 2.62 -19.99
N PHE A 816 -24.43 1.68 -19.08
CA PHE A 816 -25.31 0.53 -19.26
C PHE A 816 -26.25 0.35 -18.05
N GLY A 817 -27.24 -0.56 -18.17
CA GLY A 817 -28.03 -0.97 -17.01
C GLY A 817 -27.17 -1.69 -15.97
N CYS A 818 -26.61 -2.84 -16.37
CA CYS A 818 -25.46 -3.46 -15.72
C CYS A 818 -24.19 -2.76 -16.21
N SER A 819 -23.55 -1.93 -15.38
CA SER A 819 -22.34 -1.18 -15.73
C SER A 819 -21.10 -1.77 -15.06
N CYS A 820 -20.95 -3.09 -15.13
CA CYS A 820 -19.77 -3.78 -14.60
C CYS A 820 -18.47 -3.26 -15.25
N CYS A 821 -18.46 -3.04 -16.57
CA CYS A 821 -17.28 -2.73 -17.39
C CYS A 821 -16.67 -1.33 -17.13
N PRO A 822 -17.41 -0.20 -17.28
CA PRO A 822 -16.83 1.16 -17.15
C PRO A 822 -16.01 1.35 -15.86
N VAL A 823 -16.63 1.03 -14.73
CA VAL A 823 -16.03 1.12 -13.39
C VAL A 823 -14.93 0.08 -13.13
N ASN A 824 -14.79 -0.94 -13.98
CA ASN A 824 -13.67 -1.88 -13.90
C ASN A 824 -12.45 -1.33 -14.65
N ASP A 825 -12.67 -0.60 -15.75
CA ASP A 825 -11.60 0.11 -16.47
C ASP A 825 -10.93 1.15 -15.55
N VAL A 826 -11.72 1.95 -14.82
CA VAL A 826 -11.19 3.04 -13.97
C VAL A 826 -10.25 2.54 -12.87
N ARG A 827 -10.50 1.35 -12.32
CA ARG A 827 -9.64 0.72 -11.30
C ARG A 827 -8.47 -0.08 -11.88
N PHE A 828 -8.57 -0.57 -13.11
CA PHE A 828 -7.51 -1.39 -13.71
C PHE A 828 -6.41 -0.55 -14.35
N ILE A 829 -6.76 0.50 -15.12
CA ILE A 829 -5.77 1.33 -15.85
C ILE A 829 -4.62 1.84 -14.96
N PRO A 830 -4.86 2.34 -13.73
CA PRO A 830 -3.78 2.77 -12.83
C PRO A 830 -2.74 1.71 -12.52
N GLN A 831 -3.09 0.41 -12.54
CA GLN A 831 -2.20 -0.67 -12.09
C GLN A 831 -1.11 -1.03 -13.12
N VAL A 832 -1.29 -0.67 -14.40
CA VAL A 832 -0.41 -1.07 -15.51
C VAL A 832 1.08 -0.74 -15.32
N PRO A 833 1.50 0.45 -14.81
CA PRO A 833 2.92 0.75 -14.60
C PRO A 833 3.61 -0.19 -13.61
N SER A 834 2.90 -0.67 -12.57
CA SER A 834 3.46 -1.60 -11.57
C SER A 834 3.80 -2.97 -12.17
N MET A 835 3.03 -3.41 -13.19
CA MET A 835 3.22 -4.68 -13.89
C MET A 835 4.41 -4.64 -14.89
N ALA A 836 5.01 -3.47 -15.13
CA ALA A 836 6.14 -3.34 -16.05
C ALA A 836 7.42 -4.01 -15.53
N TYR A 837 7.58 -4.09 -14.20
CA TYR A 837 8.71 -4.77 -13.58
C TYR A 837 8.28 -5.66 -12.42
N ALA A 838 9.11 -6.62 -12.08
CA ALA A 838 8.92 -7.46 -10.90
C ALA A 838 10.27 -7.91 -10.33
N SER A 839 10.28 -8.53 -9.15
CA SER A 839 11.51 -8.93 -8.46
C SER A 839 11.35 -10.17 -7.58
N LYS A 840 12.46 -10.91 -7.42
CA LYS A 840 12.61 -12.11 -6.58
C LYS A 840 14.09 -12.41 -6.36
N LYS A 841 14.55 -12.48 -5.11
CA LYS A 841 15.82 -13.13 -4.70
C LYS A 841 17.02 -12.95 -5.67
N GLY A 842 17.44 -11.70 -5.90
CA GLY A 842 18.55 -11.37 -6.81
C GLY A 842 18.18 -11.32 -8.30
N VAL A 843 16.88 -11.38 -8.64
CA VAL A 843 16.37 -11.33 -10.01
C VAL A 843 15.38 -10.17 -10.15
N VAL A 844 15.56 -9.37 -11.21
CA VAL A 844 14.63 -8.31 -11.65
C VAL A 844 14.07 -8.70 -13.00
N TYR A 845 12.76 -8.63 -13.18
CA TYR A 845 12.07 -8.90 -14.43
C TYR A 845 11.68 -7.57 -15.09
N TRP A 846 11.95 -7.43 -16.38
CA TRP A 846 11.42 -6.37 -17.24
C TRP A 846 10.35 -7.00 -18.14
N ASN A 847 9.09 -6.76 -17.77
CA ASN A 847 7.92 -7.45 -18.29
C ASN A 847 7.21 -6.64 -19.38
N LEU A 848 6.77 -5.41 -19.08
CA LEU A 848 6.06 -4.57 -20.04
C LEU A 848 6.94 -3.39 -20.47
N PHE A 849 6.74 -2.94 -21.71
CA PHE A 849 7.51 -1.84 -22.27
C PHE A 849 6.73 -0.54 -22.14
N VAL A 850 6.89 0.13 -21.00
CA VAL A 850 6.12 1.33 -20.61
C VAL A 850 7.10 2.48 -20.41
N LYS A 851 6.94 3.58 -21.15
CA LYS A 851 7.74 4.79 -20.91
C LYS A 851 7.40 5.37 -19.54
N GLY A 852 8.37 5.39 -18.64
CA GLY A 852 8.09 5.60 -17.23
C GLY A 852 9.23 5.24 -16.29
N GLU A 853 8.87 5.09 -15.03
CA GLU A 853 9.76 4.70 -13.94
C GLU A 853 9.09 3.63 -13.09
N GLY A 854 9.88 2.64 -12.66
CA GLY A 854 9.47 1.64 -11.67
C GLY A 854 10.52 1.49 -10.57
N PHE A 855 10.08 1.06 -9.40
CA PHE A 855 10.95 0.83 -8.24
C PHE A 855 10.77 -0.62 -7.77
N VAL A 856 11.88 -1.35 -7.69
CA VAL A 856 11.91 -2.76 -7.30
C VAL A 856 12.95 -3.00 -6.21
N ASP A 857 12.70 -3.97 -5.33
CA ASP A 857 13.74 -4.52 -4.46
C ASP A 857 14.27 -5.84 -5.05
N PRO A 858 15.45 -5.85 -5.70
CA PRO A 858 15.98 -7.04 -6.35
C PRO A 858 16.16 -8.21 -5.38
N PHE A 859 16.39 -7.97 -4.08
CA PHE A 859 16.53 -9.02 -3.06
C PHE A 859 15.28 -9.20 -2.22
N HIS A 860 14.11 -8.92 -2.78
CA HIS A 860 12.86 -9.36 -2.19
C HIS A 860 12.90 -10.89 -2.03
N GLU A 861 13.22 -11.32 -0.82
CA GLU A 861 12.99 -12.65 -0.33
C GLU A 861 11.56 -12.71 0.20
N VAL A 862 10.86 -13.81 -0.05
CA VAL A 862 9.49 -14.05 0.46
C VAL A 862 9.56 -14.23 1.97
N MET A 863 9.60 -13.10 2.65
CA MET A 863 9.56 -12.92 4.10
C MET A 863 8.79 -11.62 4.43
N THR A 864 7.77 -11.32 3.63
CA THR A 864 6.60 -10.58 4.10
C THR A 864 5.55 -11.59 4.55
N PRO A 865 5.53 -11.95 5.84
CA PRO A 865 4.30 -12.25 6.47
C PRO A 865 3.39 -11.03 6.46
N PRO A 866 2.08 -11.26 6.43
CA PRO A 866 1.15 -10.37 7.10
C PRO A 866 1.65 -10.01 8.50
N GLY A 867 2.27 -8.84 8.63
CA GLY A 867 2.99 -8.41 9.84
C GLY A 867 4.41 -8.97 10.03
N GLY A 868 5.12 -9.47 8.99
CA GLY A 868 6.55 -9.87 8.95
C GLY A 868 7.00 -11.15 9.73
N VAL A 869 8.22 -11.74 9.65
CA VAL A 869 9.31 -11.80 8.62
C VAL A 869 9.65 -13.30 8.39
N GLU A 870 10.47 -14.08 9.11
CA GLU A 870 11.82 -13.83 9.66
C GLU A 870 12.87 -14.25 8.61
N LEU A 871 13.78 -13.35 8.24
CA LEU A 871 14.83 -13.62 7.25
C LEU A 871 15.97 -14.43 7.89
N PRO A 872 16.69 -15.26 7.12
CA PRO A 872 17.88 -15.94 7.64
C PRO A 872 18.98 -14.93 8.04
N PRO A 873 19.89 -15.29 8.97
CA PRO A 873 20.91 -14.37 9.46
C PRO A 873 21.87 -13.92 8.35
N GLY A 874 21.93 -12.62 8.05
CA GLY A 874 23.03 -12.02 7.29
C GLY A 874 22.69 -11.01 6.19
N LEU A 875 21.42 -10.67 5.93
CA LEU A 875 21.06 -9.71 4.86
C LEU A 875 20.83 -8.27 5.37
N SER A 876 21.08 -7.32 4.47
CA SER A 876 21.14 -5.86 4.68
C SER A 876 20.07 -5.13 3.87
N LEU A 877 19.47 -4.04 4.39
CA LEU A 877 18.70 -2.96 3.71
C LEU A 877 17.88 -3.33 2.45
N PRO A 878 16.59 -2.98 2.33
CA PRO A 878 15.90 -3.02 1.03
C PRO A 878 16.68 -2.23 -0.04
N LYS A 879 17.14 -2.91 -1.08
CA LYS A 879 18.14 -2.39 -2.04
C LYS A 879 17.47 -1.83 -3.28
N PHE A 880 16.58 -0.87 -3.08
CA PHE A 880 15.75 -0.34 -4.17
C PHE A 880 16.58 0.09 -5.40
N VAL A 881 16.15 -0.42 -6.55
CA VAL A 881 16.64 -0.04 -7.87
C VAL A 881 15.53 0.75 -8.57
N ARG A 882 15.82 1.99 -8.98
CA ARG A 882 14.97 2.74 -9.89
C ARG A 882 15.29 2.32 -11.31
N LEU A 883 14.25 1.97 -12.05
CA LEU A 883 14.30 1.52 -13.42
C LEU A 883 13.57 2.57 -14.26
N SER A 884 14.29 3.28 -15.12
CA SER A 884 13.72 4.35 -15.96
C SER A 884 13.71 3.90 -17.42
N GLN A 885 12.53 3.77 -18.02
CA GLN A 885 12.38 3.31 -19.39
C GLN A 885 11.98 4.46 -20.33
N GLU A 886 12.72 4.56 -21.42
CA GLU A 886 12.41 5.36 -22.60
C GLU A 886 12.06 4.43 -23.77
N THR A 887 10.88 4.59 -24.35
CA THR A 887 10.41 3.72 -25.44
C THR A 887 9.32 4.38 -26.28
N GLY A 888 9.23 3.98 -27.56
CA GLY A 888 8.12 4.29 -28.46
C GLY A 888 7.06 3.18 -28.53
N TYR A 889 7.15 2.15 -27.67
CA TYR A 889 6.21 1.04 -27.62
C TYR A 889 4.77 1.52 -27.33
N PRO A 890 3.73 0.96 -27.99
CA PRO A 890 3.73 -0.21 -28.87
C PRO A 890 4.02 0.07 -30.35
N TRP A 891 4.35 1.31 -30.73
CA TRP A 891 4.52 1.72 -32.13
C TRP A 891 5.94 1.49 -32.68
N ASN A 892 6.92 1.41 -31.79
CA ASN A 892 8.31 1.14 -32.07
C ASN A 892 8.84 0.12 -31.05
N GLY A 893 9.65 -0.85 -31.50
CA GLY A 893 10.19 -1.92 -30.66
C GLY A 893 11.51 -1.61 -29.96
N THR A 894 12.15 -0.46 -30.24
CA THR A 894 13.34 -0.01 -29.51
C THR A 894 12.93 0.53 -28.13
N SER A 895 13.50 -0.06 -27.08
CA SER A 895 13.32 0.34 -25.69
C SER A 895 14.66 0.47 -24.98
N THR A 896 14.89 1.61 -24.32
CA THR A 896 16.06 1.86 -23.47
C THR A 896 15.65 1.85 -22.01
N LEU A 897 16.30 1.02 -21.21
CA LEU A 897 16.17 0.97 -19.75
C LEU A 897 17.44 1.51 -19.09
N VAL A 898 17.31 2.55 -18.27
CA VAL A 898 18.40 3.10 -17.45
C VAL A 898 18.26 2.56 -16.03
N VAL A 899 19.30 1.86 -15.57
CA VAL A 899 19.35 1.25 -14.23
C VAL A 899 19.98 2.22 -13.24
N MET A 900 19.28 2.52 -12.16
CA MET A 900 19.73 3.44 -11.11
C MET A 900 19.58 2.79 -9.73
N PRO A 901 20.62 2.07 -9.23
CA PRO A 901 20.70 1.70 -7.83
C PRO A 901 20.63 2.95 -6.96
N ILE A 902 19.69 2.98 -6.01
CA ILE A 902 19.37 4.20 -5.22
C ILE A 902 20.27 4.32 -3.98
N THR A 903 20.76 3.20 -3.45
CA THR A 903 21.60 3.17 -2.25
C THR A 903 23.09 3.33 -2.59
N LEU A 904 23.72 4.38 -2.06
CA LEU A 904 25.15 4.73 -2.22
C LEU A 904 26.15 3.67 -1.69
N THR A 905 25.70 2.47 -1.30
CA THR A 905 26.51 1.33 -0.83
C THR A 905 26.28 0.06 -1.63
N PHE A 906 25.25 0.00 -2.48
CA PHE A 906 24.93 -1.18 -3.27
C PHE A 906 25.73 -1.19 -4.58
N ARG A 907 26.74 -2.06 -4.62
CA ARG A 907 27.30 -2.57 -5.89
C ARG A 907 26.29 -3.53 -6.46
N GLY A 908 25.70 -3.17 -7.61
CA GLY A 908 24.38 -3.64 -8.00
C GLY A 908 24.31 -5.06 -8.55
N GLU A 909 24.84 -6.09 -7.89
CA GLU A 909 24.85 -7.46 -8.43
C GLU A 909 23.44 -8.09 -8.40
N PHE A 910 22.79 -8.18 -9.56
CA PHE A 910 21.53 -8.89 -9.75
C PHE A 910 21.31 -9.29 -11.22
N ALA A 911 20.56 -10.36 -11.43
CA ALA A 911 20.16 -10.83 -12.74
C ALA A 911 18.96 -10.03 -13.28
N LEU A 912 19.16 -9.27 -14.36
CA LEU A 912 18.07 -8.64 -15.10
C LEU A 912 17.55 -9.62 -16.16
N LYS A 913 16.29 -10.04 -16.01
CA LYS A 913 15.53 -10.83 -16.98
C LYS A 913 14.74 -9.91 -17.90
N VAL A 914 15.17 -9.80 -19.15
CA VAL A 914 14.51 -9.02 -20.21
C VAL A 914 13.56 -9.92 -20.99
N ARG A 915 12.24 -9.66 -20.96
CA ARG A 915 11.28 -10.48 -21.70
C ARG A 915 11.52 -10.36 -23.20
N ILE A 916 11.57 -11.50 -23.90
CA ILE A 916 11.48 -11.53 -25.36
C ILE A 916 10.06 -12.01 -25.75
N PRO A 917 9.18 -11.11 -26.22
CA PRO A 917 7.76 -11.44 -26.40
C PRO A 917 7.53 -12.64 -27.34
N GLY A 918 6.49 -13.42 -27.08
CA GLY A 918 6.09 -14.55 -27.93
C GLY A 918 5.98 -14.19 -29.42
N TRP A 919 5.38 -13.04 -29.74
CA TRP A 919 5.21 -12.56 -31.12
C TRP A 919 6.55 -12.27 -31.82
N ALA A 920 7.60 -11.89 -31.08
CA ALA A 920 8.96 -11.71 -31.59
C ALA A 920 9.68 -13.06 -31.80
N ARG A 921 9.15 -14.15 -31.23
CA ARG A 921 9.64 -15.54 -31.33
C ARG A 921 8.75 -16.42 -32.23
N GLY A 922 7.88 -15.82 -33.04
CA GLY A 922 7.01 -16.53 -33.98
C GLY A 922 5.72 -17.11 -33.36
N ARG A 923 5.43 -16.82 -32.09
CA ARG A 923 4.31 -17.38 -31.32
C ARG A 923 3.36 -16.28 -30.83
N PRO A 924 2.28 -15.94 -31.57
CA PRO A 924 1.33 -14.89 -31.18
C PRO A 924 0.74 -15.10 -29.77
N VAL A 925 0.48 -16.35 -29.42
CA VAL A 925 0.09 -16.84 -28.08
C VAL A 925 0.98 -18.04 -27.73
N PRO A 926 1.13 -18.43 -26.45
CA PRO A 926 1.98 -19.55 -26.05
C PRO A 926 1.30 -20.92 -26.23
N SER A 927 0.71 -21.16 -27.41
CA SER A 927 0.07 -22.43 -27.82
C SER A 927 0.12 -22.58 -29.36
N ASP A 928 -0.45 -23.67 -29.89
CA ASP A 928 -0.65 -23.87 -31.34
C ASP A 928 -2.00 -23.31 -31.85
N LEU A 929 -2.70 -22.51 -31.04
CA LEU A 929 -4.00 -21.93 -31.40
C LEU A 929 -3.88 -20.90 -32.53
N TYR A 930 -2.77 -20.16 -32.58
CA TYR A 930 -2.45 -19.17 -33.61
C TYR A 930 -0.99 -19.26 -34.03
N VAL A 931 -0.72 -19.18 -35.33
CA VAL A 931 0.65 -19.21 -35.89
C VAL A 931 0.89 -18.08 -36.88
N GLN A 932 2.10 -17.52 -36.87
CA GLN A 932 2.55 -16.60 -37.91
C GLN A 932 2.84 -17.38 -39.19
N THR A 933 2.35 -16.94 -40.35
CA THR A 933 2.64 -17.61 -41.64
C THR A 933 4.09 -17.40 -42.10
N SER A 934 4.72 -16.32 -41.64
CA SER A 934 6.15 -16.04 -41.75
C SER A 934 6.70 -15.72 -40.34
N PRO A 935 7.08 -16.74 -39.54
CA PRO A 935 7.49 -16.55 -38.14
C PRO A 935 8.64 -15.53 -37.96
N SER A 936 8.57 -14.70 -36.93
CA SER A 936 9.75 -13.98 -36.41
C SER A 936 10.72 -14.94 -35.73
N SER A 937 12.01 -14.59 -35.73
CA SER A 937 13.04 -15.32 -34.98
C SER A 937 13.58 -14.49 -33.82
N ALA A 938 13.91 -15.16 -32.72
CA ALA A 938 14.65 -14.54 -31.61
C ALA A 938 16.04 -14.00 -32.06
N SER A 939 16.59 -14.51 -33.18
CA SER A 939 17.83 -14.00 -33.79
C SER A 939 17.70 -12.59 -34.37
N ASP A 940 16.48 -12.13 -34.64
CA ASP A 940 16.21 -10.83 -35.25
C ASP A 940 16.25 -9.72 -34.19
N VAL A 941 16.00 -10.08 -32.93
CA VAL A 941 16.09 -9.19 -31.76
C VAL A 941 17.54 -8.84 -31.48
N SER A 942 17.79 -7.58 -31.10
CA SER A 942 19.09 -7.16 -30.60
C SER A 942 18.99 -6.61 -29.18
N LEU A 943 20.05 -6.82 -28.39
CA LEU A 943 20.15 -6.40 -27.00
C LEU A 943 21.57 -5.91 -26.76
N SER A 944 21.73 -4.82 -26.01
CA SER A 944 23.04 -4.30 -25.60
C SER A 944 23.01 -3.72 -24.21
N VAL A 945 24.17 -3.71 -23.54
CA VAL A 945 24.38 -3.00 -22.27
C VAL A 945 25.54 -2.04 -22.45
N ASN A 946 25.33 -0.75 -22.19
CA ASN A 946 26.31 0.33 -22.38
C ASN A 946 26.91 0.38 -23.80
N GLY A 947 26.18 -0.10 -24.82
CA GLY A 947 26.64 -0.19 -26.21
C GLY A 947 27.34 -1.51 -26.57
N GLU A 948 27.66 -2.36 -25.60
CA GLU A 948 28.20 -3.71 -25.85
C GLU A 948 27.06 -4.69 -26.14
N ARG A 949 27.17 -5.44 -27.25
CA ARG A 949 26.13 -6.40 -27.68
C ARG A 949 26.05 -7.59 -26.73
N VAL A 950 24.83 -7.91 -26.29
CA VAL A 950 24.48 -9.13 -25.57
C VAL A 950 24.03 -10.20 -26.57
N ASP A 951 24.43 -11.46 -26.34
CA ASP A 951 23.95 -12.59 -27.12
C ASP A 951 22.53 -12.99 -26.68
N VAL A 952 21.60 -13.07 -27.63
CA VAL A 952 20.15 -13.20 -27.37
C VAL A 952 19.78 -14.68 -27.19
N LYS A 953 20.21 -15.24 -26.04
CA LYS A 953 19.85 -16.59 -25.61
C LYS A 953 18.60 -16.53 -24.73
N VAL A 954 17.44 -16.76 -25.34
CA VAL A 954 16.16 -16.80 -24.64
C VAL A 954 16.04 -18.11 -23.85
N GLY A 955 15.79 -18.02 -22.55
CA GLY A 955 15.50 -19.17 -21.70
C GLY A 955 14.15 -19.83 -22.01
N GLU A 956 13.92 -21.01 -21.44
CA GLU A 956 12.62 -21.70 -21.52
C GLU A 956 11.47 -20.86 -20.93
N ASP A 957 11.81 -20.02 -19.94
CA ASP A 957 10.93 -19.03 -19.32
C ASP A 957 10.66 -17.79 -20.19
N GLY A 958 11.25 -17.68 -21.38
CA GLY A 958 11.04 -16.57 -22.32
C GLY A 958 11.83 -15.28 -22.04
N TYR A 959 12.80 -15.30 -21.12
CA TYR A 959 13.65 -14.15 -20.82
C TYR A 959 15.08 -14.33 -21.34
N VAL A 960 15.74 -13.23 -21.72
CA VAL A 960 17.20 -13.17 -21.75
C VAL A 960 17.68 -12.70 -20.38
N THR A 961 18.62 -13.43 -19.78
CA THR A 961 19.17 -13.10 -18.45
C THR A 961 20.51 -12.39 -18.60
N ILE A 962 20.62 -11.17 -18.06
CA ILE A 962 21.86 -10.40 -17.93
C ILE A 962 22.24 -10.36 -16.45
N ASP A 963 23.21 -11.18 -16.06
CA ASP A 963 23.73 -11.23 -14.70
C ASP A 963 25.06 -10.45 -14.59
N ARG A 964 25.09 -9.42 -13.75
CA ARG A 964 26.25 -8.50 -13.58
C ARG A 964 26.11 -7.59 -12.36
N GLU A 965 27.23 -6.96 -11.99
CA GLU A 965 27.23 -5.73 -11.18
C GLU A 965 26.67 -4.55 -12.00
N TRP A 966 25.51 -4.02 -11.60
CA TRP A 966 24.90 -2.82 -12.17
C TRP A 966 25.39 -1.54 -11.47
N LYS A 967 25.64 -0.50 -12.26
CA LYS A 967 26.04 0.84 -11.80
C LYS A 967 24.98 1.87 -12.14
N THR A 968 24.89 2.94 -11.35
CA THR A 968 23.96 4.05 -11.61
C THR A 968 24.24 4.67 -12.98
N GLY A 969 23.25 4.60 -13.87
CA GLY A 969 23.35 5.10 -15.24
C GLY A 969 23.73 4.04 -16.28
N ASP A 970 23.94 2.77 -15.90
CA ASP A 970 24.03 1.67 -16.86
C ASP A 970 22.75 1.61 -17.71
N LYS A 971 22.91 1.38 -19.02
CA LYS A 971 21.82 1.42 -20.01
C LYS A 971 21.69 0.08 -20.71
N VAL A 972 20.50 -0.51 -20.69
CA VAL A 972 20.12 -1.67 -21.49
C VAL A 972 19.28 -1.17 -22.66
N VAL A 973 19.68 -1.50 -23.89
CA VAL A 973 18.90 -1.18 -25.09
C VAL A 973 18.45 -2.47 -25.73
N LEU A 974 17.14 -2.69 -25.73
CA LEU A 974 16.45 -3.77 -26.42
C LEU A 974 15.87 -3.23 -27.73
N ASP A 975 16.08 -3.92 -28.83
CA ASP A 975 15.41 -3.67 -30.10
C ASP A 975 14.63 -4.90 -30.56
N LEU A 976 13.31 -4.77 -30.62
CA LEU A 976 12.38 -5.80 -31.09
C LEU A 976 11.89 -5.44 -32.51
N PRO A 977 12.34 -6.11 -33.58
CA PRO A 977 11.80 -5.85 -34.91
C PRO A 977 10.28 -6.08 -34.95
N MET A 978 9.54 -5.07 -35.43
CA MET A 978 8.09 -5.09 -35.56
C MET A 978 7.64 -5.08 -37.04
N PRO A 979 7.91 -6.14 -37.82
CA PRO A 979 7.34 -6.29 -39.15
C PRO A 979 5.84 -6.58 -39.05
N VAL A 980 5.10 -6.29 -40.11
CA VAL A 980 3.70 -6.73 -40.23
C VAL A 980 3.68 -8.25 -40.42
N LYS A 981 2.89 -8.94 -39.60
CA LYS A 981 2.72 -10.39 -39.61
C LYS A 981 1.29 -10.79 -39.98
N ARG A 982 1.18 -11.94 -40.63
CA ARG A 982 -0.07 -12.63 -40.93
C ARG A 982 -0.26 -13.78 -39.96
N ILE A 983 -1.43 -13.86 -39.35
CA ILE A 983 -1.78 -14.91 -38.40
C ILE A 983 -2.83 -15.83 -39.02
N ARG A 984 -2.61 -17.14 -38.87
CA ARG A 984 -3.59 -18.19 -39.18
C ARG A 984 -3.99 -18.88 -37.87
N ALA A 985 -5.28 -19.14 -37.69
CA ALA A 985 -5.79 -19.94 -36.58
C ALA A 985 -5.53 -21.44 -36.78
N ASN A 986 -5.63 -22.20 -35.70
CA ASN A 986 -5.68 -23.66 -35.76
C ASN A 986 -6.88 -24.11 -36.61
N GLU A 987 -6.73 -25.12 -37.46
CA GLU A 987 -7.80 -25.56 -38.38
C GLU A 987 -9.08 -26.06 -37.68
N LYS A 988 -9.00 -26.35 -36.37
CA LYS A 988 -10.17 -26.65 -35.53
C LYS A 988 -11.06 -25.44 -35.27
N VAL A 989 -10.53 -24.21 -35.36
CA VAL A 989 -11.29 -22.96 -35.18
C VAL A 989 -12.16 -22.73 -36.41
N ALA A 990 -13.41 -23.19 -36.32
CA ALA A 990 -14.27 -23.31 -37.49
C ALA A 990 -14.56 -21.96 -38.20
N ALA A 991 -14.58 -20.85 -37.46
CA ALA A 991 -14.86 -19.50 -37.95
C ALA A 991 -13.72 -18.88 -38.77
N ASP A 992 -12.48 -19.29 -38.49
CA ASP A 992 -11.25 -18.67 -39.02
C ASP A 992 -10.59 -19.47 -40.15
N ARG A 993 -11.14 -20.63 -40.50
CA ARG A 993 -10.67 -21.45 -41.63
C ARG A 993 -10.69 -20.66 -42.94
N GLY A 994 -9.56 -20.68 -43.66
CA GLY A 994 -9.39 -19.93 -44.90
C GLY A 994 -9.29 -18.40 -44.70
N ARG A 995 -9.06 -17.92 -43.46
CA ARG A 995 -8.87 -16.51 -43.14
C ARG A 995 -7.46 -16.23 -42.60
N LEU A 996 -7.05 -14.97 -42.69
CA LEU A 996 -5.87 -14.44 -42.01
C LEU A 996 -6.26 -13.21 -41.18
N ALA A 997 -5.63 -13.06 -40.02
CA ALA A 997 -5.58 -11.80 -39.29
C ALA A 997 -4.21 -11.12 -39.50
N VAL A 998 -4.10 -9.85 -39.16
CA VAL A 998 -2.87 -9.04 -39.29
C VAL A 998 -2.46 -8.52 -37.92
N GLU A 999 -1.18 -8.60 -37.60
CA GLU A 999 -0.60 -8.01 -36.38
C GLU A 999 0.73 -7.28 -36.65
N ARG A 1000 1.10 -6.34 -35.79
CA ARG A 1000 2.43 -5.72 -35.75
C ARG A 1000 2.83 -5.50 -34.30
N GLY A 1001 3.92 -6.14 -33.86
CA GLY A 1001 4.26 -6.16 -32.44
C GLY A 1001 3.13 -6.80 -31.61
N PRO A 1002 2.69 -6.18 -30.50
CA PRO A 1002 1.56 -6.68 -29.70
C PRO A 1002 0.18 -6.32 -30.29
N ILE A 1003 0.12 -5.52 -31.36
CA ILE A 1003 -1.12 -4.91 -31.87
C ILE A 1003 -1.74 -5.77 -32.97
N VAL A 1004 -2.98 -6.22 -32.76
CA VAL A 1004 -3.84 -6.81 -33.79
C VAL A 1004 -4.49 -5.69 -34.59
N TYR A 1005 -4.64 -5.88 -35.90
CA TYR A 1005 -5.22 -4.92 -36.83
C TYR A 1005 -6.58 -5.40 -37.39
N CYS A 1006 -7.49 -4.46 -37.63
CA CYS A 1006 -8.79 -4.69 -38.25
C CYS A 1006 -9.08 -3.67 -39.36
N ALA A 1007 -10.06 -3.95 -40.21
CA ALA A 1007 -10.66 -2.96 -41.11
C ALA A 1007 -11.89 -2.35 -40.43
N GLU A 1008 -11.99 -1.02 -40.42
CA GLU A 1008 -13.20 -0.27 -40.03
C GLU A 1008 -13.90 0.26 -41.29
N GLY A 1009 -15.24 0.27 -41.28
CA GLY A 1009 -16.07 0.74 -42.39
C GLY A 1009 -15.72 2.16 -42.87
N PHE A 1010 -15.41 3.07 -41.94
CA PHE A 1010 -15.03 4.46 -42.20
C PHE A 1010 -13.85 4.61 -43.17
N ASP A 1011 -12.78 3.84 -42.97
CA ASP A 1011 -11.59 3.91 -43.83
C ASP A 1011 -11.78 3.21 -45.18
N ASN A 1012 -12.77 2.30 -45.26
CA ASN A 1012 -12.95 1.34 -46.34
C ASN A 1012 -14.30 1.52 -47.08
N GLY A 1013 -14.92 2.70 -46.97
CA GLY A 1013 -16.13 3.07 -47.71
C GLY A 1013 -17.35 2.21 -47.41
N GLY A 1014 -17.52 1.77 -46.16
CA GLY A 1014 -18.62 0.90 -45.72
C GLY A 1014 -18.57 -0.51 -46.30
N LYS A 1015 -17.36 -1.05 -46.50
CA LYS A 1015 -17.11 -2.41 -47.03
C LYS A 1015 -16.02 -3.14 -46.24
N ALA A 1016 -16.02 -2.98 -44.92
CA ALA A 1016 -15.10 -3.69 -44.04
C ALA A 1016 -15.61 -5.10 -43.71
N TYR A 1017 -16.92 -5.27 -43.47
CA TYR A 1017 -17.46 -6.58 -43.10
C TYR A 1017 -17.32 -7.57 -44.26
N GLY A 1018 -16.74 -8.74 -43.98
CA GLY A 1018 -16.46 -9.75 -45.00
C GLY A 1018 -15.32 -9.41 -45.96
N ALA A 1019 -14.54 -8.35 -45.69
CA ALA A 1019 -13.37 -7.99 -46.50
C ALA A 1019 -12.35 -9.13 -46.63
N SER A 1020 -11.58 -9.10 -47.72
CA SER A 1020 -10.59 -10.10 -48.08
C SER A 1020 -9.18 -9.52 -48.19
N LEU A 1021 -8.19 -10.41 -48.06
CA LEU A 1021 -6.78 -10.12 -48.30
C LEU A 1021 -6.17 -11.16 -49.26
N PRO A 1022 -5.38 -10.74 -50.25
CA PRO A 1022 -4.49 -11.64 -50.97
C PRO A 1022 -3.50 -12.31 -50.01
N ALA A 1023 -3.24 -13.59 -50.22
CA ALA A 1023 -2.31 -14.38 -49.41
C ALA A 1023 -0.89 -13.75 -49.37
N ASP A 1024 -0.50 -13.13 -50.48
CA ASP A 1024 0.81 -12.50 -50.76
C ASP A 1024 0.83 -10.98 -50.57
N ALA A 1025 -0.27 -10.34 -50.14
CA ALA A 1025 -0.36 -8.88 -50.10
C ALA A 1025 0.81 -8.19 -49.35
N THR A 1026 1.32 -7.10 -49.93
CA THR A 1026 2.26 -6.22 -49.25
C THR A 1026 1.50 -5.19 -48.40
N PHE A 1027 2.17 -4.60 -47.41
CA PHE A 1027 1.61 -3.57 -46.54
C PHE A 1027 2.49 -2.33 -46.58
N GLU A 1028 1.87 -1.17 -46.78
CA GLU A 1028 2.47 0.15 -46.68
C GLU A 1028 2.11 0.76 -45.32
N ASP A 1029 3.10 1.30 -44.59
CA ASP A 1029 2.84 2.09 -43.38
C ASP A 1029 2.09 3.37 -43.78
N THR A 1030 1.01 3.67 -43.07
CA THR A 1030 0.21 4.89 -43.24
C THR A 1030 -0.23 5.40 -41.86
N VAL A 1031 -1.03 6.46 -41.83
CA VAL A 1031 -1.59 7.01 -40.59
C VAL A 1031 -3.08 7.27 -40.73
N ILE A 1032 -3.78 7.21 -39.60
CA ILE A 1032 -5.14 7.74 -39.46
C ILE A 1032 -5.17 8.81 -38.37
N SER A 1033 -6.14 9.72 -38.49
CA SER A 1033 -6.41 10.72 -37.45
C SER A 1033 -7.75 10.43 -36.76
N ILE A 1034 -7.78 10.55 -35.44
CA ILE A 1034 -8.97 10.45 -34.61
C ILE A 1034 -8.92 11.64 -33.64
N GLY A 1035 -9.82 12.61 -33.84
CA GLY A 1035 -9.71 13.91 -33.18
C GLY A 1035 -8.42 14.63 -33.62
N ASP A 1036 -7.68 15.13 -32.64
CA ASP A 1036 -6.37 15.76 -32.78
C ASP A 1036 -5.18 14.77 -32.81
N LYS A 1037 -5.42 13.49 -32.48
CA LYS A 1037 -4.38 12.46 -32.39
C LYS A 1037 -4.23 11.69 -33.70
N THR A 1038 -2.99 11.30 -34.00
CA THR A 1038 -2.61 10.52 -35.19
C THR A 1038 -2.02 9.17 -34.78
N PHE A 1039 -2.45 8.09 -35.43
CA PHE A 1039 -2.07 6.72 -35.08
C PHE A 1039 -1.50 5.96 -36.29
N PRO A 1040 -0.52 5.06 -36.10
CA PRO A 1040 -0.05 4.18 -37.15
C PRO A 1040 -1.15 3.25 -37.67
N ALA A 1041 -1.26 3.18 -38.99
CA ALA A 1041 -2.19 2.32 -39.72
C ALA A 1041 -1.44 1.61 -40.86
N LEU A 1042 -2.08 0.63 -41.49
CA LEU A 1042 -1.52 -0.11 -42.62
C LEU A 1042 -2.43 -0.01 -43.84
N LYS A 1043 -1.86 -0.02 -45.03
CA LYS A 1043 -2.59 -0.13 -46.30
C LYS A 1043 -2.08 -1.36 -47.04
N ALA A 1044 -2.96 -2.32 -47.29
CA ALA A 1044 -2.65 -3.52 -48.05
C ALA A 1044 -2.57 -3.23 -49.57
N SER A 1045 -1.88 -4.08 -50.32
CA SER A 1045 -1.72 -3.94 -51.78
C SER A 1045 -3.03 -3.96 -52.58
N ASN A 1046 -4.10 -4.54 -52.05
CA ASN A 1046 -5.45 -4.48 -52.63
C ASN A 1046 -6.22 -3.19 -52.27
N GLY A 1047 -5.58 -2.24 -51.58
CA GLY A 1047 -6.16 -0.97 -51.14
C GLY A 1047 -6.86 -0.99 -49.78
N LEU A 1048 -7.03 -2.16 -49.16
CA LEU A 1048 -7.68 -2.28 -47.85
C LEU A 1048 -6.87 -1.56 -46.77
N LYS A 1049 -7.51 -0.64 -46.03
CA LYS A 1049 -6.90 0.07 -44.92
C LYS A 1049 -7.21 -0.64 -43.60
N LEU A 1050 -6.16 -0.84 -42.81
CA LEU A 1050 -6.22 -1.53 -41.52
C LEU A 1050 -5.73 -0.60 -40.40
N ILE A 1051 -6.43 -0.63 -39.27
CA ILE A 1051 -6.14 0.14 -38.06
C ILE A 1051 -5.91 -0.81 -36.88
N PRO A 1052 -5.17 -0.39 -35.84
CA PRO A 1052 -5.14 -1.08 -34.55
C PRO A 1052 -6.56 -1.40 -34.04
N TYR A 1053 -6.81 -2.66 -33.65
CA TYR A 1053 -8.14 -3.15 -33.25
C TYR A 1053 -8.79 -2.29 -32.17
N PHE A 1054 -8.03 -1.88 -31.16
CA PHE A 1054 -8.53 -1.06 -30.05
C PHE A 1054 -9.00 0.35 -30.48
N LEU A 1055 -8.63 0.83 -31.68
CA LEU A 1055 -9.04 2.14 -32.20
C LEU A 1055 -10.40 2.12 -32.91
N TRP A 1056 -10.93 0.95 -33.26
CA TRP A 1056 -12.28 0.82 -33.85
C TRP A 1056 -13.35 1.49 -32.97
N GLY A 1057 -14.38 2.07 -33.59
CA GLY A 1057 -15.53 2.67 -32.91
C GLY A 1057 -15.24 4.01 -32.23
N ASN A 1058 -14.17 4.71 -32.58
CA ASN A 1058 -13.81 6.06 -32.07
C ASN A 1058 -14.08 7.19 -33.08
N ARG A 1059 -14.72 6.88 -34.23
CA ARG A 1059 -15.04 7.84 -35.30
C ARG A 1059 -16.55 7.88 -35.51
N GLU A 1060 -17.04 7.46 -36.68
CA GLU A 1060 -18.49 7.34 -36.89
C GLU A 1060 -19.07 6.16 -36.08
N PRO A 1061 -20.21 6.34 -35.40
CA PRO A 1061 -20.80 5.29 -34.57
C PRO A 1061 -21.46 4.21 -35.43
N GLY A 1062 -21.31 2.94 -35.03
CA GLY A 1062 -21.98 1.84 -35.72
C GLY A 1062 -21.32 1.41 -37.02
N ASN A 1063 -20.02 1.64 -37.17
CA ASN A 1063 -19.24 1.20 -38.33
C ASN A 1063 -19.15 -0.32 -38.46
N GLU A 1064 -19.01 -0.79 -39.70
CA GLU A 1064 -18.57 -2.17 -39.97
C GLU A 1064 -17.17 -2.46 -39.41
N LEU A 1065 -16.92 -3.74 -39.09
CA LEU A 1065 -15.65 -4.25 -38.57
C LEU A 1065 -15.32 -5.61 -39.21
N GLN A 1066 -14.04 -5.84 -39.51
CA GLN A 1066 -13.51 -7.17 -39.78
C GLN A 1066 -12.06 -7.31 -39.30
N THR A 1067 -11.77 -8.36 -38.53
CA THR A 1067 -10.40 -8.69 -38.05
C THR A 1067 -9.81 -9.91 -38.76
N TRP A 1068 -10.65 -10.88 -39.18
CA TRP A 1068 -10.24 -12.08 -39.91
C TRP A 1068 -10.66 -12.03 -41.37
N PHE A 1069 -9.72 -11.75 -42.26
CA PHE A 1069 -9.97 -11.51 -43.68
C PHE A 1069 -9.98 -12.81 -44.48
N SER A 1070 -10.97 -12.99 -45.34
CA SER A 1070 -11.02 -14.15 -46.24
C SER A 1070 -9.85 -14.12 -47.23
N LEU A 1071 -9.25 -15.26 -47.52
CA LEU A 1071 -8.24 -15.37 -48.57
C LEU A 1071 -8.88 -15.30 -49.96
N THR A 1072 -8.43 -14.37 -50.80
CA THR A 1072 -8.67 -14.42 -52.25
C THR A 1072 -7.56 -15.20 -52.94
N VAL A 1073 -7.92 -16.26 -53.67
CA VAL A 1073 -7.07 -16.85 -54.70
C VAL A 1073 -7.04 -15.86 -55.88
N GLN A 1074 -5.86 -15.63 -56.48
CA GLN A 1074 -5.72 -14.85 -57.72
C GLN A 1074 -6.25 -15.63 -58.91
#